data_AF-A0A4Q9R198-F1
#
_entry.id   AF-A0A4Q9R198-F1
#
_cell.length_a   1.000
_cell.length_b   1.000
_cell.length_c   1.000
_cell.angle_alpha   90.00
_cell.angle_beta   90.00
_cell.angle_gamma   90.00
#
_symmetry.space_group_name_H-M   'P 1'
#
loop_
_entity.id
_entity.type
_entity.pdbx_description
1 polymer ?
#
loop_
_entity_poly.entity_id
_entity_poly.type
_entity_poly.pdbx_seq_one_letter_code
_entity_poly.pdbx_strand_id
1 'polypeptide(L)'
;MDDKKRKEIAASLLKDMEATSARMRELIVTMPPHDLLGYIYAQRMMKAMADQSSAEEQCQTDVPDDLINENQFLLEYVHAVLASDAAPAKMTFDEAQCAELFELGRKLREQAMFFAMATSADTKDGIFGPDTADIEFRAKSNWVMLRGNRYQVLEGEFYRYVLAPHNDVLEEVYGIGATYIAEGFQAMADATRSGHAEATMAMIKQMEAAQAFAAAQDRPLEESMEAWVAANAEQAKAAGQAMDDMFRGGIANVSRHTKLSSTLLADLAYQRGEETEFFSAGDFVGTPYRTLPARKKPLIQLGLDYYAVDPCFARDAGYRALLYNLLQRKPDYKKTFEDRQKMMSEAAFADILAAQLPGATVLQEIYYKDPASKQWSENDTLILMDDVLFLVEAKAGAAATIASPALDFSRHAQSVQDLVLKAYKQCERFFKYLNSADEVALYHLIEGKYEECGRVRCSDYRLMVPIGLTVESFSPFSAYCKELPQVEPLLGRHPFVSLSIDDLFVLKRLLPTPGEFAHYMEVRQAVAGMRRAHLFDELDHLGAYLKKNRFDQDIAEQLQDGKANMVLWDGMSDIVDRSFEGEDWEVRPFPAQSFPDEVLRLLDALDVTRAQGWLSAESHIRDLGEEGRKNLAKMLIDLRQTLNQHPARYFVLAGDGKPLFVWLQQHGQQIDWKKVNEKASAASLAVKASNVIGVVAEISSDGTYHRAQSFAAHIPTERTEENASIYEDAARMAHPTRAVNLKQPENAPSLRKIKKPGRNDPCPCGSGTKFKRCHGR
;
A
#
# COMPACT_ATOMS: atom_id res chain seq x y z
N MET A 1 14.49 7.34 34.33
CA MET A 1 15.40 8.51 34.20
C MET A 1 14.62 9.70 34.73
N ASP A 2 15.22 10.54 35.59
CA ASP A 2 14.55 11.70 36.18
C ASP A 2 14.08 12.68 35.08
N ASP A 3 12.84 13.19 35.16
CA ASP A 3 12.20 14.05 34.15
C ASP A 3 13.04 15.32 33.88
N LYS A 4 13.71 15.82 34.92
CA LYS A 4 14.62 16.96 34.80
C LYS A 4 15.83 16.64 33.91
N LYS A 5 16.43 15.46 34.11
CA LYS A 5 17.59 15.00 33.33
C LYS A 5 17.21 14.74 31.86
N ARG A 6 15.99 14.30 31.59
CA ARG A 6 15.45 14.14 30.23
C ARG A 6 15.29 15.48 29.50
N LYS A 7 14.69 16.47 30.15
CA LYS A 7 14.52 17.82 29.58
C LYS A 7 15.86 18.49 29.29
N GLU A 8 16.85 18.30 30.16
CA GLU A 8 18.23 18.75 29.93
C GLU A 8 18.85 18.06 28.71
N ILE A 9 18.65 16.75 28.54
CA ILE A 9 19.11 15.99 27.36
C ILE A 9 18.42 16.49 26.09
N ALA A 10 17.09 16.66 26.09
CA ALA A 10 16.35 17.15 24.93
C ALA A 10 16.79 18.56 24.51
N ALA A 11 17.03 19.46 25.47
CA ALA A 11 17.53 20.80 25.21
C ALA A 11 18.97 20.81 24.67
N SER A 12 19.83 19.89 25.15
CA SER A 12 21.18 19.70 24.59
C SER A 12 21.11 19.20 23.15
N LEU A 13 20.31 18.16 22.89
CA LEU A 13 20.13 17.60 21.55
C LEU A 13 19.62 18.66 20.56
N LEU A 14 18.67 19.51 20.98
CA LEU A 14 18.18 20.60 20.14
C LEU A 14 19.29 21.57 19.74
N LYS A 15 20.10 22.02 20.70
CA LYS A 15 21.25 22.91 20.41
C LYS A 15 22.27 22.25 19.49
N ASP A 16 22.54 20.97 19.70
CA ASP A 16 23.48 20.22 18.88
C ASP A 16 22.96 20.04 17.44
N MET A 17 21.64 19.86 17.26
CA MET A 17 20.99 19.84 15.95
C MET A 17 21.08 21.20 15.26
N GLU A 18 20.77 22.29 15.96
CA GLU A 18 20.86 23.66 15.43
C GLU A 18 22.29 23.98 14.97
N ALA A 19 23.30 23.61 15.76
CA ALA A 19 24.71 23.80 15.41
C ALA A 19 25.12 22.96 14.20
N THR A 20 24.67 21.71 14.13
CA THR A 20 24.96 20.80 13.00
C THR A 20 24.31 21.33 11.71
N SER A 21 23.05 21.75 11.78
CA SER A 21 22.33 22.36 10.66
C SER A 21 22.98 23.67 10.18
N ALA A 22 23.39 24.54 11.10
CA ALA A 22 24.11 25.77 10.75
C ALA A 22 25.41 25.47 10.00
N ARG A 23 26.16 24.45 10.43
CA ARG A 23 27.37 24.02 9.71
C ARG A 23 27.05 23.46 8.32
N MET A 24 26.01 22.65 8.18
CA MET A 24 25.57 22.16 6.86
C MET A 24 25.20 23.32 5.93
N ARG A 25 24.50 24.34 6.43
CA ARG A 25 24.16 25.56 5.67
C ARG A 25 25.39 26.28 5.16
N GLU A 26 26.41 26.47 6.01
CA GLU A 26 27.68 27.11 5.62
C GLU A 26 28.38 26.37 4.49
N LEU A 27 28.37 25.04 4.51
CA LEU A 27 28.98 24.23 3.46
C LEU A 27 28.19 24.35 2.16
N ILE A 28 26.88 24.10 2.20
CA ILE A 28 26.02 24.06 1.00
C ILE A 28 26.00 25.41 0.28
N VAL A 29 25.89 26.54 1.00
CA VAL A 29 25.74 27.86 0.37
C VAL A 29 26.95 28.27 -0.49
N THR A 30 28.14 27.77 -0.15
CA THR A 30 29.41 28.09 -0.83
C THR A 30 29.72 27.20 -2.02
N MET A 31 29.00 26.09 -2.19
CA MET A 31 29.21 25.14 -3.28
C MET A 31 28.32 25.46 -4.50
N PRO A 32 28.81 25.24 -5.73
CA PRO A 32 27.98 25.32 -6.92
C PRO A 32 26.85 24.26 -6.87
N PRO A 33 25.57 24.64 -7.04
CA PRO A 33 24.44 23.72 -6.89
C PRO A 33 24.51 22.50 -7.83
N HIS A 34 24.87 22.73 -9.10
CA HIS A 34 24.95 21.66 -10.11
C HIS A 34 26.00 20.60 -9.75
N ASP A 35 27.19 21.04 -9.32
CA ASP A 35 28.30 20.14 -9.01
C ASP A 35 28.03 19.40 -7.68
N LEU A 36 27.42 20.07 -6.68
CA LEU A 36 27.00 19.43 -5.43
C LEU A 36 25.92 18.36 -5.66
N LEU A 37 24.88 18.69 -6.43
CA LEU A 37 23.84 17.74 -6.81
C LEU A 37 24.45 16.55 -7.55
N GLY A 38 25.29 16.83 -8.53
CA GLY A 38 26.01 15.81 -9.30
C GLY A 38 26.83 14.88 -8.42
N TYR A 39 27.56 15.41 -7.43
CA TYR A 39 28.31 14.61 -6.48
C TYR A 39 27.41 13.68 -5.65
N ILE A 40 26.31 14.21 -5.09
CA ILE A 40 25.38 13.41 -4.27
C ILE A 40 24.73 12.29 -5.11
N TYR A 41 24.26 12.61 -6.32
CA TYR A 41 23.69 11.61 -7.24
C TYR A 41 24.73 10.58 -7.73
N ALA A 42 25.96 10.99 -7.98
CA ALA A 42 27.04 10.09 -8.38
C ALA A 42 27.41 9.09 -7.28
N GLN A 43 27.43 9.51 -6.00
CA GLN A 43 27.65 8.60 -4.87
C GLN A 43 26.55 7.52 -4.79
N ARG A 44 25.29 7.90 -5.02
CA ARG A 44 24.17 6.94 -5.13
C ARG A 44 24.39 5.95 -6.27
N MET A 45 24.80 6.42 -7.44
CA MET A 45 25.05 5.59 -8.61
C MET A 45 26.21 4.60 -8.40
N MET A 46 27.35 5.08 -7.87
CA MET A 46 28.53 4.24 -7.63
C MET A 46 28.23 3.09 -6.65
N LYS A 47 27.43 3.34 -5.60
CA LYS A 47 26.98 2.26 -4.71
C LYS A 47 26.08 1.27 -5.42
N ALA A 48 25.10 1.73 -6.20
CA ALA A 48 24.19 0.85 -6.95
C ALA A 48 24.95 -0.08 -7.92
N MET A 49 26.00 0.43 -8.59
CA MET A 49 26.87 -0.38 -9.45
C MET A 49 27.71 -1.39 -8.66
N ALA A 50 28.21 -1.02 -7.47
CA ALA A 50 28.96 -1.92 -6.59
C ALA A 50 28.07 -3.06 -6.08
N ASP A 51 26.83 -2.76 -5.68
CA ASP A 51 25.85 -3.74 -5.20
C ASP A 51 25.40 -4.71 -6.31
N GLN A 52 25.28 -4.26 -7.56
CA GLN A 52 25.02 -5.14 -8.70
C GLN A 52 26.17 -6.12 -8.99
N SER A 53 27.42 -5.72 -8.72
CA SER A 53 28.60 -6.59 -8.90
C SER A 53 28.78 -7.64 -7.80
N SER A 54 28.19 -7.43 -6.62
CA SER A 54 28.24 -8.35 -5.48
C SER A 54 27.02 -9.29 -5.40
N ALA A 55 25.96 -9.01 -6.15
CA ALA A 55 24.73 -9.81 -6.22
C ALA A 55 24.90 -11.21 -6.85
N GLU A 56 26.05 -11.55 -7.42
CA GLU A 56 26.36 -12.92 -7.87
C GLU A 56 26.77 -13.87 -6.73
N GLU A 57 27.09 -13.38 -5.51
CA GLU A 57 27.62 -14.25 -4.44
C GLU A 57 27.01 -14.17 -3.03
N GLN A 58 26.03 -13.31 -2.73
CA GLN A 58 25.37 -13.37 -1.41
C GLN A 58 23.97 -12.73 -1.37
N CYS A 59 22.96 -13.54 -1.09
CA CYS A 59 21.70 -13.09 -0.51
C CYS A 59 21.89 -13.06 1.02
N GLN A 60 21.54 -11.93 1.66
CA GLN A 60 21.59 -11.62 3.10
C GLN A 60 22.75 -10.71 3.58
N THR A 61 22.57 -9.39 3.44
CA THR A 61 22.96 -8.39 4.45
C THR A 61 22.07 -7.13 4.33
N ASP A 62 21.40 -6.74 5.42
CA ASP A 62 20.44 -5.62 5.56
C ASP A 62 21.08 -4.20 5.49
N VAL A 63 22.00 -3.96 4.55
CA VAL A 63 22.78 -2.69 4.42
C VAL A 63 22.43 -1.78 3.19
N PRO A 64 21.62 -2.16 2.18
CA PRO A 64 21.33 -1.28 1.04
C PRO A 64 20.63 0.04 1.40
N ASP A 65 19.61 -0.01 2.28
CA ASP A 65 18.65 1.09 2.50
C ASP A 65 19.23 2.35 3.16
N ASP A 66 20.29 2.24 3.95
CA ASP A 66 20.72 3.38 4.77
C ASP A 66 21.29 4.54 3.93
N LEU A 67 22.06 4.23 2.87
CA LEU A 67 22.65 5.26 2.00
C LEU A 67 21.60 5.97 1.11
N ILE A 68 20.52 5.27 0.73
CA ILE A 68 19.44 5.90 -0.05
C ILE A 68 18.75 6.96 0.80
N ASN A 69 18.40 6.59 2.04
CA ASN A 69 17.79 7.48 3.02
C ASN A 69 18.73 8.64 3.42
N GLU A 70 20.04 8.38 3.53
CA GLU A 70 21.05 9.43 3.79
C GLU A 70 21.16 10.44 2.65
N ASN A 71 21.28 9.96 1.40
CA ASN A 71 21.34 10.82 0.22
C ASN A 71 20.08 11.68 0.10
N GLN A 72 18.92 11.06 0.29
CA GLN A 72 17.66 11.76 0.29
C GLN A 72 17.64 12.88 1.33
N PHE A 73 17.92 12.57 2.60
CA PHE A 73 17.94 13.57 3.67
C PHE A 73 18.88 14.75 3.36
N LEU A 74 20.04 14.49 2.76
CA LEU A 74 20.95 15.55 2.32
C LEU A 74 20.35 16.43 1.22
N LEU A 75 19.70 15.85 0.21
CA LEU A 75 19.05 16.60 -0.87
C LEU A 75 17.96 17.54 -0.33
N GLU A 76 17.22 17.13 0.70
CA GLU A 76 16.24 17.98 1.38
C GLU A 76 16.89 19.24 2.00
N TYR A 77 18.06 19.06 2.63
CA TYR A 77 18.83 20.16 3.19
C TYR A 77 19.46 21.04 2.12
N VAL A 78 19.92 20.45 1.01
CA VAL A 78 20.38 21.21 -0.16
C VAL A 78 19.25 22.10 -0.67
N HIS A 79 18.04 21.56 -0.84
CA HIS A 79 16.87 22.37 -1.22
C HIS A 79 16.60 23.48 -0.21
N ALA A 80 16.56 23.15 1.07
CA ALA A 80 16.25 24.12 2.13
C ALA A 80 17.23 25.29 2.17
N VAL A 81 18.54 25.02 2.05
CA VAL A 81 19.59 26.05 2.01
C VAL A 81 19.51 26.87 0.72
N LEU A 82 19.32 26.23 -0.43
CA LEU A 82 19.20 26.97 -1.70
C LEU A 82 17.98 27.89 -1.69
N ALA A 83 16.85 27.43 -1.15
CA ALA A 83 15.64 28.24 -1.01
C ALA A 83 15.83 29.41 -0.04
N SER A 84 16.64 29.23 1.01
CA SER A 84 16.81 30.21 2.09
C SER A 84 17.96 31.21 1.90
N ASP A 85 18.96 30.87 1.09
CA ASP A 85 20.17 31.66 0.92
C ASP A 85 20.38 32.13 -0.52
N ALA A 86 20.60 33.44 -0.65
CA ALA A 86 21.04 34.06 -1.89
C ALA A 86 22.40 33.49 -2.34
N ALA A 87 22.61 33.47 -3.65
CA ALA A 87 23.87 33.03 -4.23
C ALA A 87 25.05 33.95 -3.84
N PRO A 88 26.13 33.45 -3.21
CA PRO A 88 27.35 34.24 -3.04
C PRO A 88 28.02 34.55 -4.38
N ALA A 89 28.81 35.62 -4.41
CA ALA A 89 29.50 36.08 -5.63
C ALA A 89 30.53 35.08 -6.18
N LYS A 90 31.08 34.21 -5.33
CA LYS A 90 32.00 33.15 -5.71
C LYS A 90 31.61 31.87 -4.99
N MET A 91 31.47 30.79 -5.76
CA MET A 91 31.27 29.44 -5.27
C MET A 91 32.45 28.58 -5.71
N THR A 92 32.85 27.62 -4.89
CA THR A 92 33.93 26.68 -5.22
C THR A 92 33.50 25.29 -4.79
N PHE A 93 33.64 24.33 -5.69
CA PHE A 93 33.39 22.93 -5.37
C PHE A 93 34.57 22.36 -4.59
N ASP A 94 34.29 21.65 -3.50
CA ASP A 94 35.28 21.03 -2.63
C ASP A 94 34.77 19.65 -2.15
N GLU A 95 35.44 18.59 -2.57
CA GLU A 95 35.09 17.21 -2.26
C GLU A 95 35.23 16.89 -0.76
N ALA A 96 36.21 17.50 -0.07
CA ALA A 96 36.38 17.29 1.37
C ALA A 96 35.21 17.91 2.16
N GLN A 97 34.70 19.05 1.70
CA GLN A 97 33.49 19.65 2.26
C GLN A 97 32.24 18.82 1.96
N CYS A 98 32.17 18.15 0.81
CA CYS A 98 31.10 17.20 0.53
C CYS A 98 31.16 16.03 1.52
N ALA A 99 32.33 15.42 1.75
CA ALA A 99 32.47 14.35 2.73
C ALA A 99 32.06 14.80 4.15
N GLU A 100 32.45 16.01 4.58
CA GLU A 100 31.98 16.60 5.84
C GLU A 100 30.45 16.73 5.87
N LEU A 101 29.84 17.18 4.77
CA LEU A 101 28.40 17.34 4.67
C LEU A 101 27.65 16.00 4.85
N PHE A 102 28.16 14.89 4.30
CA PHE A 102 27.59 13.56 4.50
C PHE A 102 27.63 13.14 5.98
N GLU A 103 28.76 13.33 6.65
CA GLU A 103 28.89 13.04 8.09
C GLU A 103 27.92 13.87 8.94
N LEU A 104 27.78 15.16 8.62
CA LEU A 104 26.85 16.05 9.31
C LEU A 104 25.40 15.65 9.08
N GLY A 105 25.04 15.21 7.86
CA GLY A 105 23.71 14.69 7.55
C GLY A 105 23.34 13.48 8.40
N ARG A 106 24.23 12.47 8.48
CA ARG A 106 24.03 11.29 9.33
C ARG A 106 23.88 11.67 10.80
N LYS A 107 24.78 12.52 11.29
CA LYS A 107 24.76 13.03 12.65
C LYS A 107 23.45 13.75 12.97
N LEU A 108 22.98 14.62 12.08
CA LEU A 108 21.74 15.37 12.29
C LEU A 108 20.52 14.46 12.32
N ARG A 109 20.48 13.43 11.46
CA ARG A 109 19.42 12.41 11.44
C ARG A 109 19.39 11.62 12.75
N GLU A 110 20.55 11.16 13.24
CA GLU A 110 20.67 10.46 14.53
C GLU A 110 20.23 11.34 15.70
N GLN A 111 20.71 12.60 15.75
CA GLN A 111 20.32 13.57 16.77
C GLN A 111 18.81 13.80 16.78
N ALA A 112 18.19 13.88 15.60
CA ALA A 112 16.75 14.04 15.47
C ALA A 112 16.00 12.82 16.03
N MET A 113 16.47 11.59 15.80
CA MET A 113 15.86 10.38 16.37
C MET A 113 15.95 10.35 17.89
N PHE A 114 17.14 10.64 18.46
CA PHE A 114 17.29 10.72 19.92
C PHE A 114 16.41 11.83 20.52
N PHE A 115 16.25 12.95 19.80
CA PHE A 115 15.35 14.02 20.21
C PHE A 115 13.88 13.58 20.20
N ALA A 116 13.41 12.86 19.17
CA ALA A 116 12.06 12.30 19.14
C ALA A 116 11.82 11.36 20.32
N MET A 117 12.75 10.44 20.59
CA MET A 117 12.64 9.51 21.71
C MET A 117 12.57 10.24 23.05
N ALA A 118 13.47 11.21 23.27
CA ALA A 118 13.57 11.94 24.52
C ALA A 118 12.32 12.80 24.79
N THR A 119 11.73 13.40 23.75
CA THR A 119 10.61 14.33 23.89
C THR A 119 9.24 13.66 23.92
N SER A 120 9.08 12.49 23.32
CA SER A 120 7.79 11.78 23.28
C SER A 120 7.52 10.96 24.54
N ALA A 121 8.56 10.57 25.27
CA ALA A 121 8.45 9.73 26.47
C ALA A 121 7.68 10.37 27.65
N ASP A 122 7.45 11.68 27.62
CA ASP A 122 6.76 12.44 28.66
C ASP A 122 5.26 12.66 28.36
N THR A 123 4.79 12.31 27.16
CA THR A 123 3.42 12.56 26.72
C THR A 123 2.48 11.49 27.24
N LYS A 124 2.11 11.63 28.52
CA LYS A 124 1.10 10.80 29.19
C LYS A 124 -0.27 11.46 29.03
N ASP A 125 -1.28 10.66 28.70
CA ASP A 125 -2.70 11.05 28.67
C ASP A 125 -3.09 12.09 27.58
N GLY A 126 -2.58 11.94 26.36
CA GLY A 126 -3.04 12.73 25.21
C GLY A 126 -4.25 12.13 24.49
N ILE A 127 -4.53 12.63 23.28
CA ILE A 127 -5.73 12.28 22.48
C ILE A 127 -5.87 10.77 22.23
N PHE A 128 -4.76 10.04 22.20
CA PHE A 128 -4.72 8.59 21.96
C PHE A 128 -4.58 7.77 23.26
N GLY A 129 -4.83 8.37 24.43
CA GLY A 129 -4.77 7.67 25.71
C GLY A 129 -3.35 7.15 26.04
N PRO A 130 -3.19 5.90 26.53
CA PRO A 130 -1.90 5.37 26.98
C PRO A 130 -0.86 5.24 25.86
N ASP A 131 -1.30 5.15 24.60
CA ASP A 131 -0.42 4.97 23.43
C ASP A 131 0.07 6.29 22.82
N THR A 132 -0.31 7.43 23.42
CA THR A 132 0.03 8.77 22.91
C THR A 132 1.54 8.95 22.74
N ALA A 133 2.35 8.52 23.70
CA ALA A 133 3.81 8.65 23.64
C ALA A 133 4.42 7.90 22.44
N ASP A 134 3.93 6.70 22.16
CA ASP A 134 4.41 5.87 21.06
C ASP A 134 3.97 6.45 19.70
N ILE A 135 2.74 6.98 19.61
CA ILE A 135 2.23 7.64 18.40
C ILE A 135 3.00 8.94 18.14
N GLU A 136 3.29 9.74 19.16
CA GLU A 136 4.09 10.96 19.00
C GLU A 136 5.51 10.65 18.54
N PHE A 137 6.14 9.63 19.15
CA PHE A 137 7.46 9.19 18.72
C PHE A 137 7.45 8.79 17.25
N ARG A 138 6.47 7.99 16.82
CA ARG A 138 6.33 7.57 15.42
C ARG A 138 6.04 8.74 14.49
N ALA A 139 5.17 9.67 14.87
CA ALA A 139 4.88 10.86 14.07
C ALA A 139 6.15 11.69 13.83
N LYS A 140 6.96 11.92 14.88
CA LYS A 140 8.25 12.63 14.78
C LYS A 140 9.28 11.84 13.97
N SER A 141 9.39 10.53 14.19
CA SER A 141 10.32 9.67 13.45
C SER A 141 9.99 9.65 11.96
N ASN A 142 8.72 9.47 11.60
CA ASN A 142 8.24 9.44 10.23
C ASN A 142 8.43 10.80 9.55
N TRP A 143 8.21 11.91 10.28
CA TRP A 143 8.48 13.25 9.77
C TRP A 143 9.92 13.42 9.27
N VAL A 144 10.88 12.80 9.95
CA VAL A 144 12.30 12.86 9.56
C VAL A 144 12.65 11.82 8.51
N MET A 145 12.18 10.58 8.68
CA MET A 145 12.72 9.41 7.97
C MET A 145 11.96 8.98 6.72
N LEU A 146 10.66 9.27 6.59
CA LEU A 146 9.84 8.70 5.52
C LEU A 146 9.51 9.70 4.43
N ARG A 147 9.64 9.27 3.19
CA ARG A 147 9.33 10.05 1.98
C ARG A 147 8.85 9.11 0.88
N GLY A 148 8.19 9.66 -0.13
CA GLY A 148 7.73 8.91 -1.28
C GLY A 148 6.49 8.09 -0.98
N ASN A 149 5.40 8.77 -0.64
CA ASN A 149 4.12 8.15 -0.25
C ASN A 149 3.46 7.35 -1.37
N ARG A 150 3.93 7.50 -2.61
CA ARG A 150 3.38 6.88 -3.82
C ARG A 150 4.50 6.23 -4.64
N TYR A 151 4.22 5.08 -5.25
CA TYR A 151 5.16 4.42 -6.15
C TYR A 151 5.46 5.32 -7.36
N GLN A 152 6.74 5.45 -7.72
CA GLN A 152 7.24 6.38 -8.75
C GLN A 152 6.57 6.20 -10.11
N VAL A 153 6.14 4.98 -10.42
CA VAL A 153 5.52 4.63 -11.69
C VAL A 153 4.00 4.93 -11.75
N LEU A 154 3.42 5.36 -10.62
CA LEU A 154 1.99 5.67 -10.51
C LEU A 154 1.69 7.17 -10.43
N GLU A 155 2.71 8.03 -10.52
CA GLU A 155 2.55 9.49 -10.46
C GLU A 155 1.59 9.99 -11.54
N GLY A 156 1.82 9.57 -12.78
CA GLY A 156 1.00 9.98 -13.92
C GLY A 156 -0.44 9.49 -13.81
N GLU A 157 -0.67 8.30 -13.24
CA GLU A 157 -2.03 7.80 -13.05
C GLU A 157 -2.79 8.61 -11.99
N PHE A 158 -2.15 8.85 -10.84
CA PHE A 158 -2.73 9.65 -9.77
C PHE A 158 -3.08 11.06 -10.25
N TYR A 159 -2.11 11.80 -10.80
CA TYR A 159 -2.32 13.19 -11.21
C TYR A 159 -3.37 13.29 -12.31
N ARG A 160 -3.41 12.32 -13.23
CA ARG A 160 -4.43 12.28 -14.29
C ARG A 160 -5.82 12.14 -13.69
N TYR A 161 -6.00 11.31 -12.67
CA TYR A 161 -7.28 11.12 -12.01
C TYR A 161 -7.69 12.35 -11.20
N VAL A 162 -6.84 12.82 -10.27
CA VAL A 162 -7.22 13.88 -9.33
C VAL A 162 -7.31 15.26 -9.96
N LEU A 163 -6.59 15.52 -11.06
CA LEU A 163 -6.63 16.80 -11.78
C LEU A 163 -7.66 16.85 -12.90
N ALA A 164 -8.20 15.70 -13.35
CA ALA A 164 -9.18 15.66 -14.45
C ALA A 164 -10.37 16.60 -14.26
N PRO A 165 -10.99 16.73 -13.06
CA PRO A 165 -12.10 17.66 -12.85
C PRO A 165 -11.74 19.14 -13.07
N HIS A 166 -10.45 19.47 -13.03
CA HIS A 166 -9.94 20.84 -13.06
C HIS A 166 -9.26 21.19 -14.41
N ASN A 167 -9.37 20.33 -15.43
CA ASN A 167 -8.63 20.47 -16.69
C ASN A 167 -8.83 21.84 -17.37
N ASP A 168 -10.07 22.29 -17.49
CA ASP A 168 -10.44 23.58 -18.10
C ASP A 168 -9.73 24.76 -17.41
N VAL A 169 -9.66 24.75 -16.07
CA VAL A 169 -9.02 25.81 -15.29
C VAL A 169 -7.49 25.72 -15.36
N LEU A 170 -6.94 24.51 -15.39
CA LEU A 170 -5.50 24.30 -15.57
C LEU A 170 -5.02 24.82 -16.93
N GLU A 171 -5.78 24.55 -18.00
CA GLU A 171 -5.51 25.08 -19.34
C GLU A 171 -5.57 26.61 -19.36
N GLU A 172 -6.57 27.21 -18.72
CA GLU A 172 -6.71 28.67 -18.63
C GLU A 172 -5.55 29.33 -17.86
N VAL A 173 -5.17 28.78 -16.70
CA VAL A 173 -4.22 29.40 -15.77
C VAL A 173 -2.77 29.14 -16.16
N TYR A 174 -2.46 27.91 -16.59
CA TYR A 174 -1.10 27.46 -16.84
C TYR A 174 -0.79 27.16 -18.32
N GLY A 175 -1.79 27.23 -19.21
CA GLY A 175 -1.64 26.91 -20.63
C GLY A 175 -1.45 25.42 -20.91
N ILE A 176 -1.70 24.55 -19.93
CA ILE A 176 -1.45 23.11 -20.00
C ILE A 176 -2.52 22.36 -19.18
N GLY A 177 -3.08 21.31 -19.76
CA GLY A 177 -4.17 20.52 -19.15
C GLY A 177 -3.70 19.44 -18.17
N ALA A 178 -4.65 18.83 -17.48
CA ALA A 178 -4.44 17.81 -16.45
C ALA A 178 -3.60 16.62 -16.96
N THR A 179 -3.87 16.12 -18.17
CA THR A 179 -3.13 14.98 -18.75
C THR A 179 -1.65 15.29 -18.95
N TYR A 180 -1.31 16.47 -19.48
CA TYR A 180 0.08 16.85 -19.71
C TYR A 180 0.82 17.20 -18.40
N ILE A 181 0.11 17.73 -17.41
CA ILE A 181 0.67 17.90 -16.07
C ILE A 181 1.01 16.53 -15.48
N ALA A 182 0.10 15.56 -15.58
CA ALA A 182 0.33 14.21 -15.11
C ALA A 182 1.51 13.52 -15.82
N GLU A 183 1.63 13.67 -17.15
CA GLU A 183 2.80 13.22 -17.91
C GLU A 183 4.10 13.90 -17.43
N GLY A 184 4.04 15.19 -17.09
CA GLY A 184 5.19 15.90 -16.55
C GLY A 184 5.63 15.37 -15.18
N PHE A 185 4.70 15.10 -14.27
CA PHE A 185 5.02 14.48 -12.97
C PHE A 185 5.56 13.05 -13.11
N GLN A 186 5.02 12.27 -14.04
CA GLN A 186 5.55 10.95 -14.37
C GLN A 186 6.98 11.05 -14.93
N ALA A 187 7.23 11.98 -15.86
CA ALA A 187 8.55 12.20 -16.44
C ALA A 187 9.59 12.67 -15.41
N MET A 188 9.19 13.47 -14.41
CA MET A 188 10.08 13.81 -13.28
C MET A 188 10.49 12.57 -12.48
N ALA A 189 9.53 11.67 -12.22
CA ALA A 189 9.79 10.43 -11.50
C ALA A 189 10.67 9.48 -12.33
N ASP A 190 10.39 9.33 -13.62
CA ASP A 190 11.17 8.49 -14.53
C ASP A 190 12.60 8.99 -14.73
N ALA A 191 12.81 10.31 -14.84
CA ALA A 191 14.16 10.88 -14.89
C ALA A 191 15.00 10.42 -13.69
N THR A 192 14.42 10.41 -12.49
CA THR A 192 15.10 9.93 -11.28
C THR A 192 15.29 8.41 -11.27
N ARG A 193 14.33 7.66 -11.82
CA ARG A 193 14.26 6.19 -11.78
C ARG A 193 15.21 5.52 -12.77
N SER A 194 15.15 5.90 -14.05
CA SER A 194 15.93 5.30 -15.15
C SER A 194 16.94 6.25 -15.77
N GLY A 195 16.84 7.55 -15.53
CA GLY A 195 17.61 8.53 -16.31
C GLY A 195 19.14 8.43 -16.19
N HIS A 196 19.69 7.92 -15.07
CA HIS A 196 21.14 7.67 -14.97
C HIS A 196 21.58 6.50 -15.86
N ALA A 197 20.78 5.44 -15.94
CA ALA A 197 21.04 4.31 -16.83
C ALA A 197 20.92 4.75 -18.29
N GLU A 198 19.89 5.53 -18.61
CA GLU A 198 19.69 6.13 -19.93
C GLU A 198 20.86 7.06 -20.33
N ALA A 199 21.31 7.92 -19.42
CA ALA A 199 22.45 8.80 -19.65
C ALA A 199 23.75 8.01 -19.88
N THR A 200 23.96 6.94 -19.11
CA THR A 200 25.12 6.04 -19.29
C THR A 200 25.08 5.36 -20.67
N MET A 201 23.93 4.82 -21.07
CA MET A 201 23.75 4.21 -22.39
C MET A 201 23.94 5.24 -23.51
N ALA A 202 23.44 6.45 -23.34
CA ALA A 202 23.64 7.55 -24.28
C ALA A 202 25.12 7.88 -24.44
N MET A 203 25.88 7.99 -23.35
CA MET A 203 27.32 8.23 -23.37
C MET A 203 28.10 7.11 -24.08
N ILE A 204 27.80 5.84 -23.78
CA ILE A 204 28.41 4.69 -24.46
C ILE A 204 28.18 4.78 -25.96
N LYS A 205 26.93 4.99 -26.38
CA LYS A 205 26.56 5.12 -27.80
C LYS A 205 27.31 6.25 -28.50
N GLN A 206 27.45 7.41 -27.86
CA GLN A 206 28.20 8.52 -28.46
C GLN A 206 29.71 8.26 -28.50
N MET A 207 30.27 7.60 -27.49
CA MET A 207 31.67 7.20 -27.48
C MET A 207 31.99 6.20 -28.60
N GLU A 208 31.14 5.20 -28.82
CA GLU A 208 31.26 4.27 -29.95
C GLU A 208 31.19 4.99 -31.30
N ALA A 209 30.27 5.95 -31.45
CA ALA A 209 30.16 6.76 -32.66
C ALA A 209 31.42 7.62 -32.91
N ALA A 210 31.99 8.21 -31.86
CA ALA A 210 33.24 8.98 -31.94
C ALA A 210 34.44 8.07 -32.30
N GLN A 211 34.51 6.87 -31.74
CA GLN A 211 35.52 5.87 -32.09
C GLN A 211 35.41 5.42 -33.55
N ALA A 212 34.21 5.15 -34.03
CA ALA A 212 33.98 4.79 -35.43
C ALA A 212 34.39 5.92 -36.40
N PHE A 213 34.13 7.17 -36.02
CA PHE A 213 34.56 8.34 -36.80
C PHE A 213 36.08 8.52 -36.81
N ALA A 214 36.74 8.35 -35.67
CA ALA A 214 38.20 8.39 -35.56
C ALA A 214 38.86 7.29 -36.40
N ALA A 215 38.31 6.06 -36.33
CA ALA A 215 38.76 4.93 -37.15
C ALA A 215 38.59 5.20 -38.65
N ALA A 216 37.50 5.85 -39.06
CA ALA A 216 37.29 6.23 -40.46
C ALA A 216 38.28 7.31 -40.95
N GLN A 217 38.88 8.09 -40.04
CA GLN A 217 39.89 9.10 -40.36
C GLN A 217 41.33 8.62 -40.16
N ASP A 218 41.52 7.38 -39.71
CA ASP A 218 42.82 6.77 -39.37
C ASP A 218 43.63 7.64 -38.38
N ARG A 219 42.92 8.25 -37.42
CA ARG A 219 43.49 9.15 -36.40
C ARG A 219 43.13 8.69 -34.99
N PRO A 220 43.95 9.02 -33.98
CA PRO A 220 43.59 8.82 -32.58
C PRO A 220 42.27 9.52 -32.23
N LEU A 221 41.51 8.95 -31.28
CA LEU A 221 40.24 9.50 -30.82
C LEU A 221 40.40 10.94 -30.31
N GLU A 222 41.45 11.21 -29.53
CA GLU A 222 41.76 12.52 -28.96
C GLU A 222 41.94 13.60 -30.03
N GLU A 223 42.63 13.28 -31.13
CA GLU A 223 42.87 14.20 -32.25
C GLU A 223 41.65 14.36 -33.18
N SER A 224 40.71 13.42 -33.11
CA SER A 224 39.50 13.40 -33.96
C SER A 224 38.28 14.00 -33.25
N MET A 225 38.35 14.25 -31.94
CA MET A 225 37.21 14.63 -31.12
C MET A 225 36.67 16.02 -31.47
N GLU A 226 37.55 17.02 -31.71
CA GLU A 226 37.12 18.35 -32.17
C GLU A 226 36.42 18.29 -33.54
N ALA A 227 36.97 17.50 -34.47
CA ALA A 227 36.38 17.31 -35.79
C ALA A 227 35.05 16.55 -35.72
N TRP A 228 34.92 15.60 -34.79
CA TRP A 228 33.68 14.87 -34.55
C TRP A 228 32.58 15.77 -34.00
N VAL A 229 32.90 16.59 -32.97
CA VAL A 229 31.95 17.55 -32.39
C VAL A 229 31.46 18.56 -33.43
N ALA A 230 32.37 19.08 -34.26
CA ALA A 230 32.01 20.02 -35.32
C ALA A 230 31.10 19.39 -36.40
N ALA A 231 31.30 18.11 -36.72
CA ALA A 231 30.51 17.39 -37.71
C ALA A 231 29.19 16.81 -37.16
N ASN A 232 29.07 16.63 -35.84
CA ASN A 232 27.98 15.91 -35.17
C ASN A 232 27.42 16.72 -33.99
N ALA A 233 26.99 17.96 -34.27
CA ALA A 233 26.58 18.92 -33.24
C ALA A 233 25.43 18.41 -32.34
N GLU A 234 24.43 17.73 -32.90
CA GLU A 234 23.31 17.16 -32.13
C GLU A 234 23.76 16.01 -31.21
N GLN A 235 24.65 15.13 -31.70
CA GLN A 235 25.23 14.04 -30.93
C GLN A 235 26.13 14.56 -29.80
N ALA A 236 26.95 15.58 -30.08
CA ALA A 236 27.78 16.23 -29.09
C ALA A 236 26.93 16.93 -28.01
N LYS A 237 25.82 17.55 -28.40
CA LYS A 237 24.85 18.12 -27.46
C LYS A 237 24.20 17.04 -26.59
N ALA A 238 23.80 15.91 -27.17
CA ALA A 238 23.26 14.77 -26.44
C ALA A 238 24.28 14.18 -25.45
N ALA A 239 25.57 14.08 -25.85
CA ALA A 239 26.65 13.66 -24.96
C ALA A 239 26.84 14.66 -23.79
N GLY A 240 26.81 15.95 -24.06
CA GLY A 240 26.88 16.98 -23.02
C GLY A 240 25.71 16.90 -22.03
N GLN A 241 24.49 16.70 -22.53
CA GLN A 241 23.31 16.52 -21.68
C GLN A 241 23.39 15.27 -20.82
N ALA A 242 23.85 14.15 -21.38
CA ALA A 242 24.05 12.91 -20.65
C ALA A 242 25.15 13.04 -19.58
N MET A 243 26.23 13.76 -19.88
CA MET A 243 27.27 14.08 -18.91
C MET A 243 26.73 14.94 -17.76
N ASP A 244 25.89 15.93 -18.06
CA ASP A 244 25.22 16.72 -17.02
C ASP A 244 24.28 15.86 -16.16
N ASP A 245 23.53 14.93 -16.77
CA ASP A 245 22.64 14.01 -16.07
C ASP A 245 23.38 13.07 -15.13
N MET A 246 24.56 12.59 -15.52
CA MET A 246 25.38 11.69 -14.71
C MET A 246 26.14 12.41 -13.58
N PHE A 247 26.66 13.61 -13.83
CA PHE A 247 27.69 14.20 -12.97
C PHE A 247 27.43 15.63 -12.51
N ARG A 248 26.39 16.31 -13.00
CA ARG A 248 26.13 17.73 -12.68
C ARG A 248 24.69 18.02 -12.26
N GLY A 249 24.05 17.02 -11.65
CA GLY A 249 22.68 17.14 -11.13
C GLY A 249 21.64 17.33 -12.23
N GLY A 250 22.00 17.00 -13.47
CA GLY A 250 21.13 17.19 -14.61
C GLY A 250 19.83 16.39 -14.49
N ILE A 251 19.86 15.23 -13.84
CA ILE A 251 18.68 14.39 -13.64
C ILE A 251 17.56 15.12 -12.91
N ALA A 252 17.91 16.07 -12.05
CA ALA A 252 16.99 16.90 -11.31
C ALA A 252 16.41 18.04 -12.16
N ASN A 253 16.91 18.32 -13.36
CA ASN A 253 16.45 19.42 -14.22
C ASN A 253 15.08 19.10 -14.82
N VAL A 254 14.03 19.57 -14.15
CA VAL A 254 12.63 19.40 -14.54
C VAL A 254 12.31 20.14 -15.84
N SER A 255 12.96 21.28 -16.09
CA SER A 255 12.75 22.07 -17.31
C SER A 255 13.18 21.34 -18.57
N ARG A 256 14.18 20.47 -18.45
CA ARG A 256 14.66 19.62 -19.54
C ARG A 256 13.84 18.34 -19.68
N HIS A 257 13.55 17.67 -18.56
CA HIS A 257 12.98 16.33 -18.56
C HIS A 257 11.45 16.31 -18.65
N THR A 258 10.80 17.49 -18.62
CA THR A 258 9.34 17.60 -18.71
C THR A 258 8.89 18.61 -19.75
N LYS A 259 7.60 18.57 -20.09
CA LYS A 259 6.93 19.57 -20.95
C LYS A 259 6.06 20.54 -20.14
N LEU A 260 6.29 20.65 -18.83
CA LEU A 260 5.52 21.53 -17.96
C LEU A 260 5.77 22.99 -18.34
N SER A 261 4.74 23.84 -18.22
CA SER A 261 4.90 25.26 -18.55
C SER A 261 5.78 25.97 -17.52
N SER A 262 6.56 26.95 -17.98
CA SER A 262 7.42 27.75 -17.10
C SER A 262 6.63 28.44 -15.99
N THR A 263 5.37 28.83 -16.26
CA THR A 263 4.47 29.43 -15.28
C THR A 263 4.15 28.46 -14.14
N LEU A 264 3.88 27.19 -14.45
CA LEU A 264 3.63 26.16 -13.44
C LEU A 264 4.91 25.84 -12.66
N LEU A 265 6.04 25.69 -13.35
CA LEU A 265 7.33 25.41 -12.72
C LEU A 265 7.74 26.53 -11.74
N ALA A 266 7.50 27.79 -12.10
CA ALA A 266 7.75 28.94 -11.23
C ALA A 266 6.92 28.91 -9.95
N ASP A 267 5.65 28.50 -10.01
CA ASP A 267 4.77 28.40 -8.83
C ASP A 267 5.19 27.28 -7.88
N LEU A 268 5.76 26.20 -8.44
CA LEU A 268 6.25 25.05 -7.70
C LEU A 268 7.69 25.24 -7.18
N ALA A 269 8.36 26.34 -7.55
CA ALA A 269 9.76 26.58 -7.23
C ALA A 269 9.99 27.78 -6.30
N TYR A 270 11.00 27.67 -5.45
CA TYR A 270 11.61 28.83 -4.81
C TYR A 270 12.69 29.44 -5.70
N GLN A 271 12.83 30.75 -5.64
CA GLN A 271 14.06 31.44 -6.00
C GLN A 271 15.05 31.38 -4.85
N ARG A 272 16.35 31.52 -5.16
CA ARG A 272 17.38 31.51 -4.12
C ARG A 272 17.21 32.68 -3.15
N GLY A 273 17.06 32.36 -1.87
CA GLY A 273 16.82 33.35 -0.82
C GLY A 273 15.38 33.85 -0.70
N GLU A 274 14.42 33.24 -1.40
CA GLU A 274 13.00 33.59 -1.29
C GLU A 274 12.39 33.08 0.02
N GLU A 275 12.82 31.93 0.53
CA GLU A 275 12.30 31.34 1.77
C GLU A 275 12.99 31.98 2.98
N THR A 276 12.21 32.56 3.89
CA THR A 276 12.77 33.31 5.04
C THR A 276 12.51 32.64 6.38
N GLU A 277 11.71 31.56 6.42
CA GLU A 277 11.26 30.99 7.67
C GLU A 277 12.22 29.93 8.18
N PHE A 278 12.73 29.01 7.37
CA PHE A 278 13.41 27.80 7.84
C PHE A 278 14.63 28.07 8.75
N PHE A 279 15.45 29.07 8.44
CA PHE A 279 16.60 29.47 9.25
C PHE A 279 16.39 30.74 10.10
N SER A 280 15.17 31.27 10.21
CA SER A 280 14.90 32.42 11.08
C SER A 280 14.86 32.03 12.55
N ALA A 281 15.17 32.96 13.45
CA ALA A 281 15.10 32.73 14.89
C ALA A 281 13.71 32.25 15.34
N GLY A 282 13.66 31.24 16.21
CA GLY A 282 12.41 30.62 16.67
C GLY A 282 12.64 29.17 17.09
N ASP A 283 11.57 28.40 17.27
CA ASP A 283 11.69 26.99 17.61
C ASP A 283 12.27 26.20 16.42
N PHE A 284 13.14 25.22 16.73
CA PHE A 284 13.67 24.25 15.77
C PHE A 284 14.46 24.85 14.59
N VAL A 285 15.13 26.00 14.75
CA VAL A 285 15.85 26.72 13.67
C VAL A 285 16.73 25.79 12.84
N GLY A 286 16.44 25.69 11.54
CA GLY A 286 17.20 24.87 10.60
C GLY A 286 17.17 23.36 10.86
N THR A 287 16.49 22.88 11.90
CA THR A 287 16.46 21.45 12.23
C THR A 287 15.40 20.70 11.40
N PRO A 288 15.45 19.35 11.34
CA PRO A 288 14.47 18.56 10.59
C PRO A 288 13.03 18.73 11.11
N TYR A 289 12.87 19.18 12.35
CA TYR A 289 11.58 19.40 12.99
C TYR A 289 10.95 20.75 12.66
N ARG A 290 11.61 21.60 11.88
CA ARG A 290 10.98 22.75 11.26
C ARG A 290 10.45 22.38 9.88
N THR A 291 9.36 23.02 9.45
CA THR A 291 8.78 22.75 8.13
C THR A 291 9.78 23.02 7.02
N LEU A 292 10.25 21.97 6.36
CA LEU A 292 11.19 22.06 5.25
C LEU A 292 10.57 22.86 4.10
N PRO A 293 11.33 23.77 3.44
CA PRO A 293 10.88 24.52 2.27
C PRO A 293 10.27 23.64 1.17
N ALA A 294 10.87 22.49 0.88
CA ALA A 294 10.42 21.54 -0.13
C ALA A 294 8.97 21.04 0.06
N ARG A 295 8.44 21.04 1.30
CA ARG A 295 7.04 20.69 1.59
C ARG A 295 6.03 21.75 1.12
N LYS A 296 6.49 22.99 0.91
CA LYS A 296 5.67 24.12 0.41
C LYS A 296 5.81 24.27 -1.11
N LYS A 297 7.06 24.33 -1.58
CA LYS A 297 7.42 24.40 -3.01
C LYS A 297 8.56 23.40 -3.25
N PRO A 298 8.30 22.28 -3.94
CA PRO A 298 9.28 21.19 -4.02
C PRO A 298 10.45 21.47 -4.98
N LEU A 299 10.35 22.50 -5.83
CA LEU A 299 11.37 22.82 -6.82
C LEU A 299 12.24 24.01 -6.36
N ILE A 300 13.38 24.18 -7.01
CA ILE A 300 14.25 25.36 -6.90
C ILE A 300 14.60 25.89 -8.28
N GLN A 301 14.62 27.20 -8.45
CA GLN A 301 15.09 27.84 -9.67
C GLN A 301 16.60 28.05 -9.62
N LEU A 302 17.31 27.53 -10.63
CA LEU A 302 18.75 27.71 -10.81
C LEU A 302 19.01 28.28 -12.21
N GLY A 303 19.32 29.57 -12.28
CA GLY A 303 19.40 30.29 -13.55
C GLY A 303 18.02 30.41 -14.20
N LEU A 304 17.90 29.92 -15.44
CA LEU A 304 16.63 29.91 -16.18
C LEU A 304 15.82 28.63 -15.99
N ASP A 305 16.43 27.60 -15.41
CA ASP A 305 15.86 26.26 -15.29
C ASP A 305 15.38 25.98 -13.86
N TYR A 306 14.52 24.97 -13.74
CA TYR A 306 13.90 24.50 -12.51
C TYR A 306 14.33 23.07 -12.18
N TYR A 307 14.64 22.83 -10.90
CA TYR A 307 15.21 21.59 -10.43
C TYR A 307 14.40 20.97 -9.29
N ALA A 308 14.14 19.67 -9.38
CA ALA A 308 13.64 18.82 -8.30
C ALA A 308 14.84 18.24 -7.54
N VAL A 309 15.39 19.01 -6.59
CA VAL A 309 16.59 18.63 -5.82
C VAL A 309 16.38 17.29 -5.11
N ASP A 310 15.29 17.18 -4.35
CA ASP A 310 14.78 15.91 -3.82
C ASP A 310 13.58 15.46 -4.67
N PRO A 311 13.67 14.31 -5.35
CA PRO A 311 12.60 13.81 -6.21
C PRO A 311 11.39 13.31 -5.43
N CYS A 312 11.51 13.03 -4.13
CA CYS A 312 10.36 12.58 -3.33
C CYS A 312 9.45 13.72 -2.93
N PHE A 313 9.97 14.90 -2.56
CA PHE A 313 9.11 16.05 -2.27
C PHE A 313 8.33 16.56 -3.48
N ALA A 314 8.88 16.46 -4.69
CA ALA A 314 8.12 16.74 -5.91
C ALA A 314 6.85 15.86 -6.00
N ARG A 315 6.93 14.61 -5.52
CA ARG A 315 5.84 13.65 -5.50
C ARG A 315 4.90 13.84 -4.30
N ASP A 316 5.46 14.07 -3.11
CA ASP A 316 4.71 14.16 -1.86
C ASP A 316 4.02 15.52 -1.64
N ALA A 317 4.59 16.61 -2.19
CA ALA A 317 4.11 17.98 -1.99
C ALA A 317 3.60 18.63 -3.29
N GLY A 318 3.94 18.08 -4.46
CA GLY A 318 3.61 18.66 -5.76
C GLY A 318 2.12 18.92 -5.95
N TYR A 319 1.28 17.96 -5.58
CA TYR A 319 -0.18 18.07 -5.71
C TYR A 319 -0.73 19.21 -4.85
N ARG A 320 -0.35 19.26 -3.57
CA ARG A 320 -0.78 20.32 -2.64
C ARG A 320 -0.28 21.70 -3.10
N ALA A 321 0.98 21.80 -3.51
CA ALA A 321 1.57 23.03 -4.00
C ALA A 321 0.87 23.53 -5.28
N LEU A 322 0.55 22.63 -6.21
CA LEU A 322 -0.18 22.95 -7.43
C LEU A 322 -1.58 23.50 -7.12
N LEU A 323 -2.35 22.79 -6.29
CA LEU A 323 -3.71 23.22 -5.94
C LEU A 323 -3.72 24.54 -5.17
N TYR A 324 -2.78 24.71 -4.24
CA TYR A 324 -2.63 25.96 -3.50
C TYR A 324 -2.40 27.14 -4.45
N ASN A 325 -1.43 27.02 -5.37
CA ASN A 325 -1.09 28.08 -6.30
C ASN A 325 -2.19 28.32 -7.36
N LEU A 326 -2.88 27.28 -7.80
CA LEU A 326 -4.05 27.41 -8.69
C LEU A 326 -5.12 28.31 -8.06
N LEU A 327 -5.42 28.11 -6.77
CA LEU A 327 -6.38 28.92 -6.02
C LEU A 327 -5.88 30.34 -5.75
N GLN A 328 -4.56 30.55 -5.61
CA GLN A 328 -4.00 31.90 -5.54
C GLN A 328 -4.15 32.67 -6.86
N ARG A 329 -3.94 31.99 -8.00
CA ARG A 329 -4.08 32.60 -9.33
C ARG A 329 -5.54 32.85 -9.71
N LYS A 330 -6.46 32.00 -9.27
CA LYS A 330 -7.89 32.13 -9.54
C LYS A 330 -8.74 31.98 -8.26
N PRO A 331 -8.77 33.01 -7.39
CA PRO A 331 -9.50 32.93 -6.12
C PRO A 331 -11.01 32.70 -6.29
N ASP A 332 -11.61 33.23 -7.35
CA ASP A 332 -13.03 33.09 -7.66
C ASP A 332 -13.43 31.64 -8.00
N TYR A 333 -12.46 30.77 -8.34
CA TYR A 333 -12.70 29.36 -8.61
C TYR A 333 -12.91 28.53 -7.34
N LYS A 334 -12.56 29.04 -6.15
CA LYS A 334 -12.50 28.27 -4.91
C LYS A 334 -13.75 27.43 -4.62
N LYS A 335 -14.94 28.00 -4.80
CA LYS A 335 -16.19 27.27 -4.53
C LYS A 335 -16.39 26.11 -5.53
N THR A 336 -16.22 26.39 -6.82
CA THR A 336 -16.32 25.35 -7.86
C THR A 336 -15.22 24.30 -7.74
N PHE A 337 -14.03 24.69 -7.27
CA PHE A 337 -12.95 23.78 -6.92
C PHE A 337 -13.40 22.82 -5.80
N GLU A 338 -13.92 23.34 -4.69
CA GLU A 338 -14.43 22.54 -3.57
C GLU A 338 -15.52 21.55 -4.03
N ASP A 339 -16.48 22.00 -4.85
CA ASP A 339 -17.55 21.16 -5.39
C ASP A 339 -17.02 20.03 -6.29
N ARG A 340 -16.07 20.34 -7.19
CA ARG A 340 -15.45 19.36 -8.09
C ARG A 340 -14.54 18.37 -7.34
N GLN A 341 -13.84 18.86 -6.32
CA GLN A 341 -12.99 18.04 -5.45
C GLN A 341 -13.84 17.05 -4.64
N LYS A 342 -14.98 17.51 -4.09
CA LYS A 342 -15.98 16.67 -3.40
C LYS A 342 -16.41 15.53 -4.32
N MET A 343 -16.98 15.87 -5.49
CA MET A 343 -17.48 14.90 -6.46
C MET A 343 -16.44 13.84 -6.86
N MET A 344 -15.21 14.26 -7.16
CA MET A 344 -14.14 13.33 -7.52
C MET A 344 -13.75 12.40 -6.36
N SER A 345 -13.64 12.94 -5.14
CA SER A 345 -13.25 12.15 -3.98
C SER A 345 -14.31 11.13 -3.57
N GLU A 346 -15.59 11.46 -3.73
CA GLU A 346 -16.71 10.56 -3.41
C GLU A 346 -16.84 9.44 -4.45
N ALA A 347 -16.58 9.73 -5.72
CA ALA A 347 -16.59 8.73 -6.79
C ALA A 347 -15.36 7.81 -6.79
N ALA A 348 -14.24 8.24 -6.20
CA ALA A 348 -12.94 7.59 -6.34
C ALA A 348 -12.91 6.09 -6.02
N PHE A 349 -13.61 5.64 -4.98
CA PHE A 349 -13.64 4.22 -4.65
C PHE A 349 -14.29 3.39 -5.75
N ALA A 350 -15.45 3.83 -6.25
CA ALA A 350 -16.19 3.12 -7.28
C ALA A 350 -15.50 3.22 -8.65
N ASP A 351 -14.96 4.38 -9.00
CA ASP A 351 -14.32 4.63 -10.30
C ASP A 351 -13.00 3.86 -10.44
N ILE A 352 -12.15 3.89 -9.41
CA ILE A 352 -10.82 3.24 -9.45
C ILE A 352 -10.94 1.71 -9.38
N LEU A 353 -11.92 1.21 -8.61
CA LEU A 353 -12.16 -0.22 -8.41
C LEU A 353 -13.32 -0.76 -9.28
N ALA A 354 -13.69 -0.07 -10.36
CA ALA A 354 -14.82 -0.48 -11.21
C ALA A 354 -14.71 -1.93 -11.72
N ALA A 355 -13.48 -2.41 -11.97
CA ALA A 355 -13.23 -3.79 -12.38
C ALA A 355 -13.48 -4.82 -11.27
N GLN A 356 -13.30 -4.43 -10.00
CA GLN A 356 -13.54 -5.24 -8.80
C GLN A 356 -14.99 -5.16 -8.30
N LEU A 357 -15.81 -4.25 -8.84
CA LEU A 357 -17.20 -4.05 -8.46
C LEU A 357 -18.22 -4.40 -9.58
N PRO A 358 -18.02 -5.46 -10.39
CA PRO A 358 -18.87 -5.71 -11.54
C PRO A 358 -20.26 -6.19 -11.09
N GLY A 359 -21.29 -5.47 -11.51
CA GLY A 359 -22.67 -5.74 -11.10
C GLY A 359 -23.03 -5.23 -9.71
N ALA A 360 -22.14 -4.47 -9.04
CA ALA A 360 -22.47 -3.79 -7.80
C ALA A 360 -23.50 -2.67 -8.05
N THR A 361 -24.39 -2.46 -7.08
CA THR A 361 -25.24 -1.26 -7.03
C THR A 361 -24.49 -0.18 -6.30
N VAL A 362 -24.07 0.86 -7.02
CA VAL A 362 -23.35 2.03 -6.49
C VAL A 362 -24.35 3.18 -6.35
N LEU A 363 -24.54 3.67 -5.13
CA LEU A 363 -25.41 4.79 -4.80
C LEU A 363 -24.57 5.92 -4.20
N GLN A 364 -24.54 7.07 -4.85
CA GLN A 364 -23.79 8.25 -4.42
C GLN A 364 -24.75 9.30 -3.84
N GLU A 365 -24.27 10.10 -2.88
CA GLU A 365 -25.03 11.16 -2.21
C GLU A 365 -26.41 10.66 -1.71
N ILE A 366 -26.40 9.58 -0.91
CA ILE A 366 -27.63 8.99 -0.39
C ILE A 366 -28.11 9.69 0.88
N TYR A 367 -29.42 9.89 0.97
CA TYR A 367 -30.07 10.53 2.11
C TYR A 367 -30.93 9.54 2.90
N TYR A 368 -30.97 9.75 4.21
CA TYR A 368 -31.79 8.98 5.13
C TYR A 368 -32.21 9.82 6.34
N LYS A 369 -33.27 9.40 7.05
CA LYS A 369 -33.68 10.05 8.29
C LYS A 369 -32.97 9.40 9.47
N ASP A 370 -32.09 10.16 10.12
CA ASP A 370 -31.39 9.70 11.32
C ASP A 370 -32.41 9.23 12.38
N PRO A 371 -32.31 7.98 12.88
CA PRO A 371 -33.22 7.45 13.89
C PRO A 371 -33.29 8.31 15.15
N ALA A 372 -32.18 8.94 15.54
CA ALA A 372 -32.06 9.70 16.77
C ALA A 372 -32.59 11.13 16.61
N SER A 373 -32.07 11.90 15.64
CA SER A 373 -32.47 13.31 15.46
C SER A 373 -33.72 13.51 14.61
N LYS A 374 -34.15 12.50 13.84
CA LYS A 374 -35.18 12.57 12.80
C LYS A 374 -34.89 13.58 11.68
N GLN A 375 -33.68 14.13 11.63
CA GLN A 375 -33.23 15.00 10.56
C GLN A 375 -32.71 14.19 9.38
N TRP A 376 -32.74 14.80 8.19
CA TRP A 376 -32.09 14.23 7.01
C TRP A 376 -30.58 14.27 7.19
N SER A 377 -29.94 13.15 6.90
CA SER A 377 -28.48 12.99 6.89
C SER A 377 -28.06 12.43 5.54
N GLU A 378 -26.85 12.78 5.12
CA GLU A 378 -26.21 12.37 3.87
C GLU A 378 -25.06 11.41 4.18
N ASN A 379 -24.85 10.44 3.29
CA ASN A 379 -23.60 9.71 3.14
C ASN A 379 -23.08 9.85 1.72
N ASP A 380 -21.77 9.73 1.58
CA ASP A 380 -21.07 10.00 0.34
C ASP A 380 -21.27 8.88 -0.70
N THR A 381 -20.95 7.62 -0.38
CA THR A 381 -21.11 6.50 -1.32
C THR A 381 -21.42 5.17 -0.62
N LEU A 382 -22.48 4.49 -1.08
CA LEU A 382 -22.89 3.15 -0.65
C LEU A 382 -22.78 2.18 -1.82
N ILE A 383 -22.06 1.09 -1.63
CA ILE A 383 -21.83 0.06 -2.66
C ILE A 383 -22.34 -1.27 -2.14
N LEU A 384 -23.24 -1.89 -2.89
CA LEU A 384 -23.90 -3.15 -2.56
C LEU A 384 -23.53 -4.21 -3.60
N MET A 385 -22.90 -5.30 -3.17
CA MET A 385 -22.45 -6.38 -4.07
C MET A 385 -22.63 -7.74 -3.39
N ASP A 386 -23.54 -8.56 -3.91
CA ASP A 386 -23.90 -9.87 -3.33
C ASP A 386 -24.21 -9.76 -1.82
N ASP A 387 -23.40 -10.39 -0.96
CA ASP A 387 -23.51 -10.34 0.51
C ASP A 387 -22.53 -9.35 1.16
N VAL A 388 -21.98 -8.40 0.38
CA VAL A 388 -21.00 -7.40 0.81
C VAL A 388 -21.53 -5.98 0.65
N LEU A 389 -21.35 -5.15 1.68
CA LEU A 389 -21.69 -3.73 1.69
C LEU A 389 -20.44 -2.89 2.03
N PHE A 390 -20.10 -1.94 1.17
CA PHE A 390 -19.13 -0.90 1.48
C PHE A 390 -19.85 0.43 1.69
N LEU A 391 -19.56 1.09 2.82
CA LEU A 391 -19.97 2.47 3.06
C LEU A 391 -18.72 3.33 3.07
N VAL A 392 -18.56 4.17 2.05
CA VAL A 392 -17.37 4.99 1.86
C VAL A 392 -17.72 6.44 2.17
N GLU A 393 -16.94 7.05 3.07
CA GLU A 393 -17.02 8.46 3.45
C GLU A 393 -15.71 9.14 3.04
N ALA A 394 -15.76 9.94 1.98
CA ALA A 394 -14.61 10.63 1.41
C ALA A 394 -14.33 11.94 2.16
N LYS A 395 -13.05 12.25 2.38
CA LYS A 395 -12.61 13.47 3.06
C LYS A 395 -11.42 14.08 2.33
N ALA A 396 -11.62 15.28 1.78
CA ALA A 396 -10.62 16.01 1.01
C ALA A 396 -9.63 16.84 1.87
N GLY A 397 -9.59 16.64 3.19
CA GLY A 397 -8.80 17.48 4.11
C GLY A 397 -7.37 16.99 4.32
N ALA A 398 -6.37 17.72 3.80
CA ALA A 398 -4.94 17.41 3.94
C ALA A 398 -4.16 18.35 4.90
N ALA A 399 -4.83 19.16 5.72
CA ALA A 399 -4.18 20.22 6.51
C ALA A 399 -3.15 19.70 7.55
N ALA A 400 -3.21 18.42 7.94
CA ALA A 400 -2.33 17.85 8.95
C ALA A 400 -0.87 17.66 8.49
N THR A 401 -0.57 17.58 7.18
CA THR A 401 0.72 17.07 6.68
C THR A 401 1.80 18.13 6.41
N ILE A 402 1.47 19.43 6.48
CA ILE A 402 2.43 20.51 6.18
C ILE A 402 3.18 20.97 7.44
N ALA A 403 2.59 20.83 8.62
CA ALA A 403 3.20 21.29 9.87
C ALA A 403 3.87 20.14 10.62
N SER A 404 5.07 20.41 11.14
CA SER A 404 5.82 19.45 11.92
C SER A 404 5.07 19.01 13.18
N PRO A 405 5.00 17.71 13.49
CA PRO A 405 4.41 17.20 14.73
C PRO A 405 5.21 17.62 15.97
N ALA A 406 6.46 18.07 15.82
CA ALA A 406 7.27 18.53 16.95
C ALA A 406 6.92 19.96 17.41
N LEU A 407 6.33 20.79 16.54
CA LEU A 407 5.89 22.14 16.89
C LEU A 407 4.59 22.12 17.70
N ASP A 408 3.62 21.32 17.26
CA ASP A 408 2.33 21.18 17.93
C ASP A 408 1.71 19.81 17.63
N PHE A 409 2.13 18.80 18.40
CA PHE A 409 1.61 17.45 18.28
C PHE A 409 0.11 17.41 18.57
N SER A 410 -0.39 18.20 19.53
CA SER A 410 -1.81 18.25 19.88
C SER A 410 -2.67 18.71 18.70
N ARG A 411 -2.27 19.77 17.99
CA ARG A 411 -2.98 20.24 16.79
C ARG A 411 -2.88 19.26 15.64
N HIS A 412 -1.72 18.63 15.46
CA HIS A 412 -1.51 17.60 14.44
C HIS A 412 -2.44 16.40 14.69
N ALA A 413 -2.42 15.87 15.92
CA ALA A 413 -3.29 14.80 16.39
C ALA A 413 -4.77 15.17 16.27
N GLN A 414 -5.16 16.41 16.65
CA GLN A 414 -6.55 16.87 16.54
C GLN A 414 -7.01 16.95 15.08
N SER A 415 -6.15 17.42 14.17
CA SER A 415 -6.52 17.56 12.74
C SER A 415 -6.75 16.20 12.09
N VAL A 416 -5.89 15.23 12.40
CA VAL A 416 -6.04 13.84 11.96
C VAL A 416 -7.25 13.19 12.61
N GLN A 417 -7.42 13.37 13.93
CA GLN A 417 -8.56 12.86 14.67
C GLN A 417 -9.87 13.42 14.08
N ASP A 418 -9.93 14.72 13.78
CA ASP A 418 -11.13 15.34 13.20
C ASP A 418 -11.46 14.76 11.82
N LEU A 419 -10.45 14.49 11.00
CA LEU A 419 -10.63 13.88 9.67
C LEU A 419 -11.25 12.48 9.79
N VAL A 420 -10.63 11.64 10.62
CA VAL A 420 -11.04 10.25 10.85
C VAL A 420 -12.39 10.18 11.59
N LEU A 421 -12.55 10.93 12.67
CA LEU A 421 -13.76 10.90 13.50
C LEU A 421 -14.98 11.44 12.77
N LYS A 422 -14.83 12.40 11.84
CA LYS A 422 -15.96 12.87 11.03
C LYS A 422 -16.48 11.75 10.13
N ALA A 423 -15.61 11.12 9.36
CA ALA A 423 -15.96 9.97 8.52
C ALA A 423 -16.55 8.82 9.36
N TYR A 424 -15.89 8.47 10.47
CA TYR A 424 -16.36 7.45 11.40
C TYR A 424 -17.77 7.74 11.92
N LYS A 425 -18.05 8.96 12.38
CA LYS A 425 -19.38 9.34 12.92
C LYS A 425 -20.46 9.32 11.85
N GLN A 426 -20.14 9.67 10.61
CA GLN A 426 -21.08 9.55 9.49
C GLN A 426 -21.43 8.08 9.25
N CYS A 427 -20.42 7.21 9.16
CA CYS A 427 -20.63 5.76 9.08
C CYS A 427 -21.45 5.23 10.27
N GLU A 428 -21.09 5.62 11.49
CA GLU A 428 -21.76 5.16 12.72
C GLU A 428 -23.26 5.51 12.70
N ARG A 429 -23.58 6.73 12.29
CA ARG A 429 -24.97 7.21 12.17
C ARG A 429 -25.75 6.39 11.14
N PHE A 430 -25.15 6.06 10.00
CA PHE A 430 -25.81 5.22 9.00
C PHE A 430 -25.98 3.77 9.47
N PHE A 431 -24.99 3.16 10.12
CA PHE A 431 -25.12 1.80 10.64
C PHE A 431 -26.22 1.72 11.72
N LYS A 432 -26.36 2.76 12.56
CA LYS A 432 -27.50 2.89 13.49
C LYS A 432 -28.83 2.99 12.74
N TYR A 433 -28.88 3.69 11.60
CA TYR A 433 -30.05 3.74 10.73
C TYR A 433 -30.37 2.38 10.12
N LEU A 434 -29.39 1.71 9.52
CA LEU A 434 -29.55 0.40 8.90
C LEU A 434 -30.06 -0.65 9.90
N ASN A 435 -29.62 -0.58 11.16
CA ASN A 435 -30.08 -1.48 12.22
C ASN A 435 -31.39 -1.03 12.91
N SER A 436 -32.02 0.06 12.46
CA SER A 436 -33.23 0.59 13.11
C SER A 436 -34.53 -0.12 12.71
N ALA A 437 -34.51 -0.86 11.59
CA ALA A 437 -35.60 -1.69 11.08
C ALA A 437 -35.04 -2.86 10.28
N ASP A 438 -35.86 -3.87 9.98
CA ASP A 438 -35.48 -5.00 9.13
C ASP A 438 -35.11 -4.56 7.71
N GLU A 439 -35.88 -3.61 7.17
CA GLU A 439 -35.65 -2.97 5.88
C GLU A 439 -35.77 -1.45 6.04
N VAL A 440 -34.81 -0.71 5.48
CA VAL A 440 -34.79 0.76 5.51
C VAL A 440 -34.79 1.33 4.10
N ALA A 441 -35.32 2.55 3.96
CA ALA A 441 -35.44 3.25 2.68
C ALA A 441 -34.30 4.25 2.48
N LEU A 442 -33.76 4.31 1.27
CA LEU A 442 -32.74 5.26 0.84
C LEU A 442 -33.36 6.28 -0.11
N TYR A 443 -32.84 7.51 -0.10
CA TYR A 443 -33.39 8.61 -0.88
C TYR A 443 -32.31 9.35 -1.65
N HIS A 444 -32.66 9.88 -2.82
CA HIS A 444 -31.88 10.92 -3.51
C HIS A 444 -32.57 12.27 -3.35
N LEU A 445 -31.78 13.35 -3.36
CA LEU A 445 -32.28 14.72 -3.37
C LEU A 445 -32.41 15.21 -4.82
N ILE A 446 -33.64 15.24 -5.34
CA ILE A 446 -33.94 15.68 -6.71
C ILE A 446 -34.78 16.95 -6.63
N GLU A 447 -34.27 18.06 -7.20
CA GLU A 447 -34.94 19.37 -7.17
C GLU A 447 -35.43 19.81 -5.78
N GLY A 448 -34.67 19.48 -4.73
CA GLY A 448 -35.01 19.80 -3.34
C GLY A 448 -36.04 18.88 -2.68
N LYS A 449 -36.44 17.79 -3.33
CA LYS A 449 -37.32 16.76 -2.76
C LYS A 449 -36.55 15.45 -2.56
N TYR A 450 -36.84 14.78 -1.45
CA TYR A 450 -36.29 13.46 -1.16
C TYR A 450 -37.16 12.40 -1.83
N GLU A 451 -36.64 11.73 -2.85
CA GLU A 451 -37.29 10.65 -3.58
C GLU A 451 -36.64 9.31 -3.24
N GLU A 452 -37.45 8.29 -2.93
CA GLU A 452 -36.95 6.96 -2.55
C GLU A 452 -36.23 6.32 -3.74
N CYS A 453 -34.94 6.02 -3.59
CA CYS A 453 -34.10 5.44 -4.64
C CYS A 453 -33.85 3.94 -4.45
N GLY A 454 -34.11 3.40 -3.25
CA GLY A 454 -33.93 1.99 -2.97
C GLY A 454 -34.22 1.60 -1.53
N ARG A 455 -34.12 0.31 -1.24
CA ARG A 455 -34.26 -0.25 0.10
C ARG A 455 -33.16 -1.25 0.40
N VAL A 456 -32.78 -1.35 1.65
CA VAL A 456 -31.67 -2.19 2.11
C VAL A 456 -32.06 -2.92 3.39
N ARG A 457 -31.76 -4.21 3.49
CA ARG A 457 -31.84 -4.97 4.75
C ARG A 457 -30.45 -5.22 5.30
N CYS A 458 -30.27 -5.01 6.60
CA CYS A 458 -29.01 -5.30 7.26
C CYS A 458 -28.65 -6.80 7.19
N SER A 459 -29.66 -7.68 7.18
CA SER A 459 -29.51 -9.14 7.20
C SER A 459 -29.03 -9.74 5.88
N ASP A 460 -29.09 -9.00 4.78
CA ASP A 460 -28.66 -9.46 3.45
C ASP A 460 -27.12 -9.46 3.32
N TYR A 461 -26.41 -8.75 4.21
CA TYR A 461 -24.95 -8.56 4.12
C TYR A 461 -24.20 -9.29 5.22
N ARG A 462 -23.34 -10.23 4.82
CA ARG A 462 -22.40 -10.93 5.70
C ARG A 462 -21.23 -10.03 6.09
N LEU A 463 -20.72 -9.26 5.14
CA LEU A 463 -19.60 -8.35 5.30
C LEU A 463 -20.07 -6.91 5.09
N MET A 464 -19.83 -6.05 6.08
CA MET A 464 -20.13 -4.63 5.96
C MET A 464 -18.92 -3.83 6.41
N VAL A 465 -18.33 -3.07 5.48
CA VAL A 465 -17.07 -2.35 5.71
C VAL A 465 -17.31 -0.84 5.67
N PRO A 466 -17.29 -0.15 6.82
CA PRO A 466 -17.27 1.30 6.88
C PRO A 466 -15.85 1.80 6.60
N ILE A 467 -15.71 2.67 5.60
CA ILE A 467 -14.44 3.13 5.05
C ILE A 467 -14.38 4.67 5.12
N GLY A 468 -13.31 5.22 5.68
CA GLY A 468 -12.92 6.61 5.46
C GLY A 468 -11.91 6.68 4.32
N LEU A 469 -12.20 7.45 3.28
CA LEU A 469 -11.33 7.61 2.11
C LEU A 469 -10.73 9.01 2.06
N THR A 470 -9.42 9.12 1.86
CA THR A 470 -8.74 10.41 1.63
C THR A 470 -8.06 10.47 0.28
N VAL A 471 -7.76 11.68 -0.19
CA VAL A 471 -7.06 11.87 -1.46
C VAL A 471 -5.60 11.41 -1.38
N GLU A 472 -4.89 11.77 -0.32
CA GLU A 472 -3.49 11.37 -0.11
C GLU A 472 -3.40 10.50 1.15
N SER A 473 -2.41 9.61 1.18
CA SER A 473 -2.08 8.85 2.39
C SER A 473 -1.59 9.77 3.52
N PHE A 474 -1.98 9.40 4.74
CA PHE A 474 -1.56 10.05 5.99
C PHE A 474 -0.99 9.03 6.98
N SER A 475 -0.26 8.03 6.45
CA SER A 475 0.48 7.06 7.24
C SER A 475 1.43 7.74 8.24
N PRO A 476 1.55 7.21 9.47
CA PRO A 476 1.00 5.93 9.92
C PRO A 476 -0.43 6.06 10.48
N PHE A 477 -0.99 7.27 10.58
CA PHE A 477 -2.21 7.52 11.33
C PHE A 477 -3.45 6.80 10.79
N SER A 478 -3.51 6.54 9.48
CA SER A 478 -4.54 5.69 8.86
C SER A 478 -4.58 4.29 9.49
N ALA A 479 -3.42 3.68 9.76
CA ALA A 479 -3.32 2.38 10.43
C ALA A 479 -3.64 2.44 11.93
N TYR A 480 -3.42 3.59 12.58
CA TYR A 480 -3.66 3.81 14.02
C TYR A 480 -5.07 4.29 14.38
N CYS A 481 -5.98 4.46 13.42
CA CYS A 481 -7.34 4.94 13.67
C CYS A 481 -8.07 4.15 14.78
N LYS A 482 -7.78 2.85 14.91
CA LYS A 482 -8.36 1.96 15.94
C LYS A 482 -7.90 2.19 17.38
N GLU A 483 -6.82 2.94 17.58
CA GLU A 483 -6.32 3.33 18.90
C GLU A 483 -6.99 4.63 19.41
N LEU A 484 -7.74 5.33 18.56
CA LEU A 484 -8.59 6.43 19.01
C LEU A 484 -9.68 5.87 19.94
N PRO A 485 -9.81 6.35 21.19
CA PRO A 485 -10.79 5.82 22.13
C PRO A 485 -12.23 5.90 21.64
N GLN A 486 -12.54 6.86 20.76
CA GLN A 486 -13.87 7.07 20.19
C GLN A 486 -14.19 6.16 18.99
N VAL A 487 -13.17 5.51 18.42
CA VAL A 487 -13.34 4.58 17.30
C VAL A 487 -13.50 3.18 17.87
N GLU A 488 -14.73 2.68 17.78
CA GLU A 488 -15.10 1.33 18.15
C GLU A 488 -15.70 0.62 16.93
N PRO A 489 -15.73 -0.73 16.91
CA PRO A 489 -16.47 -1.42 15.86
C PRO A 489 -17.93 -0.95 15.81
N LEU A 490 -18.39 -0.52 14.63
CA LEU A 490 -19.77 -0.06 14.45
C LEU A 490 -20.72 -1.24 14.75
N LEU A 491 -21.77 -0.97 15.52
CA LEU A 491 -22.68 -1.99 16.07
C LEU A 491 -21.96 -3.08 16.88
N GLY A 492 -20.74 -2.82 17.36
CA GLY A 492 -19.89 -3.78 18.07
C GLY A 492 -19.28 -4.87 17.18
N ARG A 493 -19.42 -4.78 15.84
CA ARG A 493 -19.05 -5.87 14.92
C ARG A 493 -18.31 -5.44 13.66
N HIS A 494 -18.40 -4.18 13.25
CA HIS A 494 -17.87 -3.70 11.98
C HIS A 494 -16.79 -2.65 12.20
N PRO A 495 -15.52 -3.05 12.38
CA PRO A 495 -14.39 -2.13 12.48
C PRO A 495 -14.32 -1.17 11.30
N PHE A 496 -13.92 0.07 11.59
CA PHE A 496 -13.70 1.13 10.61
C PHE A 496 -12.34 0.98 9.93
N VAL A 497 -12.31 1.12 8.61
CA VAL A 497 -11.09 1.04 7.80
C VAL A 497 -10.79 2.43 7.23
N SER A 498 -9.52 2.82 7.23
CA SER A 498 -9.07 4.08 6.64
C SER A 498 -8.19 3.78 5.43
N LEU A 499 -8.52 4.33 4.27
CA LEU A 499 -7.80 4.16 3.02
C LEU A 499 -7.55 5.52 2.35
N SER A 500 -6.62 5.54 1.40
CA SER A 500 -6.38 6.67 0.50
C SER A 500 -6.57 6.26 -0.97
N ILE A 501 -6.76 7.23 -1.86
CA ILE A 501 -6.81 7.01 -3.31
C ILE A 501 -5.53 6.32 -3.81
N ASP A 502 -4.39 6.61 -3.19
CA ASP A 502 -3.10 5.97 -3.49
C ASP A 502 -3.14 4.46 -3.26
N ASP A 503 -3.73 4.05 -2.13
CA ASP A 503 -3.89 2.64 -1.79
C ASP A 503 -4.80 1.94 -2.83
N LEU A 504 -5.85 2.61 -3.31
CA LEU A 504 -6.76 2.04 -4.30
C LEU A 504 -6.06 1.72 -5.63
N PHE A 505 -5.12 2.55 -6.07
CA PHE A 505 -4.34 2.28 -7.29
C PHE A 505 -3.43 1.06 -7.16
N VAL A 506 -2.97 0.75 -5.95
CA VAL A 506 -2.20 -0.47 -5.69
C VAL A 506 -3.14 -1.67 -5.58
N LEU A 507 -4.20 -1.56 -4.77
CA LEU A 507 -5.16 -2.64 -4.55
C LEU A 507 -5.79 -3.14 -5.86
N LYS A 508 -6.16 -2.24 -6.79
CA LYS A 508 -6.78 -2.65 -8.06
C LYS A 508 -5.89 -3.56 -8.92
N ARG A 509 -4.56 -3.50 -8.75
CA ARG A 509 -3.58 -4.28 -9.52
C ARG A 509 -3.28 -5.62 -8.87
N LEU A 510 -3.14 -5.60 -7.55
CA LEU A 510 -2.75 -6.76 -6.74
C LEU A 510 -3.96 -7.65 -6.41
N LEU A 511 -5.18 -7.10 -6.48
CA LEU A 511 -6.45 -7.80 -6.24
C LEU A 511 -7.38 -7.58 -7.44
N PRO A 512 -7.07 -8.17 -8.61
CA PRO A 512 -7.77 -7.87 -9.86
C PRO A 512 -9.21 -8.40 -9.90
N THR A 513 -9.53 -9.45 -9.14
CA THR A 513 -10.89 -10.02 -9.15
C THR A 513 -11.75 -9.49 -7.98
N PRO A 514 -13.09 -9.46 -8.13
CA PRO A 514 -13.98 -9.04 -7.05
C PRO A 514 -13.85 -9.91 -5.80
N GLY A 515 -13.67 -11.23 -5.99
CA GLY A 515 -13.52 -12.19 -4.89
C GLY A 515 -12.21 -11.99 -4.12
N GLU A 516 -11.11 -11.67 -4.79
CA GLU A 516 -9.84 -11.32 -4.13
C GLU A 516 -9.97 -10.03 -3.33
N PHE A 517 -10.58 -9.00 -3.92
CA PHE A 517 -10.78 -7.72 -3.27
C PHE A 517 -11.70 -7.83 -2.04
N ALA A 518 -12.86 -8.48 -2.19
CA ALA A 518 -13.80 -8.67 -1.09
C ALA A 518 -13.19 -9.50 0.06
N HIS A 519 -12.45 -10.56 -0.27
CA HIS A 519 -11.77 -11.38 0.74
C HIS A 519 -10.64 -10.61 1.44
N TYR A 520 -9.86 -9.81 0.72
CA TYR A 520 -8.89 -8.90 1.33
C TYR A 520 -9.56 -7.93 2.31
N MET A 521 -10.64 -7.28 1.89
CA MET A 521 -11.34 -6.31 2.74
C MET A 521 -11.94 -6.95 4.00
N GLU A 522 -12.37 -8.22 3.92
CA GLU A 522 -12.80 -9.01 5.09
C GLU A 522 -11.67 -9.21 6.09
N VAL A 523 -10.51 -9.69 5.63
CA VAL A 523 -9.32 -9.91 6.46
C VAL A 523 -8.80 -8.59 7.03
N ARG A 524 -8.75 -7.55 6.19
CA ARG A 524 -8.30 -6.21 6.57
C ARG A 524 -9.18 -5.58 7.63
N GLN A 525 -10.50 -5.74 7.52
CA GLN A 525 -11.46 -5.28 8.52
C GLN A 525 -11.29 -6.03 9.84
N ALA A 526 -11.03 -7.34 9.82
CA ALA A 526 -10.78 -8.10 11.04
C ALA A 526 -9.60 -7.52 11.84
N VAL A 527 -8.49 -7.20 11.16
CA VAL A 527 -7.29 -6.58 11.77
C VAL A 527 -7.56 -5.15 12.24
N ALA A 528 -8.43 -4.40 11.57
CA ALA A 528 -8.86 -3.08 12.02
C ALA A 528 -9.59 -3.13 13.39
N GLY A 529 -10.20 -4.27 13.74
CA GLY A 529 -10.82 -4.51 15.05
C GLY A 529 -9.85 -4.93 16.15
N MET A 530 -8.61 -5.30 15.82
CA MET A 530 -7.62 -5.79 16.78
C MET A 530 -6.75 -4.64 17.29
N ARG A 531 -7.07 -4.08 18.45
CA ARG A 531 -6.20 -3.12 19.14
C ARG A 531 -4.83 -3.74 19.43
N ARG A 532 -3.74 -2.96 19.40
CA ARG A 532 -2.35 -3.40 19.66
C ARG A 532 -1.72 -4.31 18.59
N ALA A 533 -2.41 -4.51 17.46
CA ALA A 533 -1.83 -5.09 16.26
C ALA A 533 -1.42 -3.95 15.31
N HIS A 534 -0.13 -3.69 15.15
CA HIS A 534 0.33 -2.61 14.28
C HIS A 534 1.11 -3.16 13.10
N LEU A 535 0.61 -2.78 11.94
CA LEU A 535 1.32 -2.78 10.68
C LEU A 535 1.58 -1.32 10.33
N PHE A 536 2.66 -1.03 9.60
CA PHE A 536 3.14 0.34 9.45
C PHE A 536 2.20 1.20 8.60
N ASP A 537 1.73 0.64 7.50
CA ASP A 537 0.83 1.28 6.55
C ASP A 537 -0.12 0.27 5.89
N GLU A 538 -0.87 0.70 4.87
CA GLU A 538 -1.79 -0.18 4.15
C GLU A 538 -1.07 -1.19 3.25
N LEU A 539 0.12 -0.88 2.75
CA LEU A 539 0.92 -1.77 1.89
C LEU A 539 1.46 -2.96 2.68
N ASP A 540 1.81 -2.77 3.95
CA ASP A 540 2.13 -3.86 4.87
C ASP A 540 0.94 -4.81 5.07
N HIS A 541 -0.30 -4.28 5.18
CA HIS A 541 -1.48 -5.14 5.29
C HIS A 541 -1.70 -5.96 4.02
N LEU A 542 -1.54 -5.34 2.85
CA LEU A 542 -1.62 -6.02 1.57
C LEU A 542 -0.53 -7.08 1.42
N GLY A 543 0.71 -6.75 1.75
CA GLY A 543 1.84 -7.68 1.70
C GLY A 543 1.67 -8.86 2.66
N ALA A 544 1.19 -8.59 3.89
CA ALA A 544 0.86 -9.63 4.87
C ALA A 544 -0.25 -10.57 4.36
N TYR A 545 -1.28 -10.01 3.72
CA TYR A 545 -2.33 -10.79 3.08
C TYR A 545 -1.80 -11.68 1.94
N LEU A 546 -0.96 -11.14 1.05
CA LEU A 546 -0.38 -11.91 -0.06
C LEU A 546 0.53 -13.03 0.43
N LYS A 547 1.28 -12.81 1.51
CA LYS A 547 2.21 -13.80 2.08
C LYS A 547 1.52 -14.86 2.95
N LYS A 548 0.53 -14.47 3.75
CA LYS A 548 -0.02 -15.34 4.81
C LYS A 548 -1.52 -15.59 4.72
N ASN A 549 -2.21 -14.99 3.76
CA ASN A 549 -3.65 -15.14 3.52
C ASN A 549 -4.51 -14.64 4.70
N ARG A 550 -4.63 -15.44 5.76
CA ARG A 550 -5.38 -15.16 6.99
C ARG A 550 -4.47 -14.64 8.10
N PHE A 551 -3.71 -13.59 7.78
CA PHE A 551 -2.76 -12.98 8.72
C PHE A 551 -3.45 -12.38 9.97
N ASP A 552 -4.74 -12.09 9.87
CA ASP A 552 -5.59 -11.74 11.00
C ASP A 552 -5.63 -12.84 12.07
N GLN A 553 -5.67 -14.11 11.66
CA GLN A 553 -5.63 -15.26 12.57
C GLN A 553 -4.27 -15.40 13.23
N ASP A 554 -3.18 -15.24 12.47
CA ASP A 554 -1.81 -15.26 13.02
C ASP A 554 -1.61 -14.19 14.09
N ILE A 555 -2.09 -12.97 13.84
CA ILE A 555 -2.05 -11.86 14.80
C ILE A 555 -2.89 -12.19 16.03
N ALA A 556 -4.11 -12.71 15.85
CA ALA A 556 -4.97 -13.10 16.95
C ALA A 556 -4.31 -14.17 17.84
N GLU A 557 -3.65 -15.18 17.25
CA GLU A 557 -2.92 -16.22 17.98
C GLU A 557 -1.71 -15.69 18.76
N GLN A 558 -1.03 -14.66 18.22
CA GLN A 558 0.09 -13.96 18.88
C GLN A 558 -0.39 -13.10 20.06
N LEU A 559 -1.57 -12.49 19.95
CA LEU A 559 -2.19 -11.71 21.02
C LEU A 559 -2.86 -12.60 22.08
N GLN A 560 -3.17 -13.86 21.75
CA GLN A 560 -3.83 -14.79 22.66
C GLN A 560 -2.96 -15.10 23.90
N ASP A 561 -3.62 -15.29 25.05
CA ASP A 561 -3.03 -15.71 26.33
C ASP A 561 -1.95 -14.76 26.90
N GLY A 562 -1.97 -13.48 26.52
CA GLY A 562 -0.98 -12.51 27.01
C GLY A 562 0.45 -12.81 26.57
N LYS A 563 0.63 -13.62 25.51
CA LYS A 563 1.94 -13.95 24.93
C LYS A 563 2.69 -12.70 24.46
N ALA A 564 1.96 -11.73 23.94
CA ALA A 564 2.50 -10.44 23.53
C ALA A 564 1.60 -9.30 24.02
N ASN A 565 2.25 -8.23 24.49
CA ASN A 565 1.58 -6.98 24.82
C ASN A 565 1.37 -6.07 23.59
N MET A 566 1.96 -6.40 22.46
CA MET A 566 1.83 -5.67 21.22
C MET A 566 2.39 -6.56 20.13
N VAL A 567 1.72 -6.60 18.98
CA VAL A 567 2.23 -7.26 17.79
C VAL A 567 2.60 -6.17 16.79
N LEU A 568 3.87 -6.13 16.40
CA LEU A 568 4.39 -5.23 15.38
C LEU A 568 4.86 -6.07 14.21
N TRP A 569 4.25 -5.88 13.05
CA TRP A 569 4.76 -6.42 11.79
C TRP A 569 5.18 -5.23 10.93
N ASP A 570 6.37 -5.33 10.36
CA ASP A 570 7.02 -4.29 9.56
C ASP A 570 7.75 -4.98 8.40
N GLY A 571 7.87 -4.29 7.27
CA GLY A 571 8.50 -4.80 6.05
C GLY A 571 7.74 -5.93 5.34
N MET A 572 6.43 -6.04 5.56
CA MET A 572 5.58 -6.97 4.81
C MET A 572 5.29 -6.45 3.39
N SER A 573 5.44 -5.15 3.16
CA SER A 573 5.25 -4.46 1.87
C SER A 573 6.27 -4.85 0.79
N ASP A 574 7.43 -5.43 1.13
CA ASP A 574 8.52 -5.80 0.21
C ASP A 574 8.04 -6.52 -1.08
N ILE A 575 7.07 -7.44 -0.96
CA ILE A 575 6.51 -8.19 -2.08
C ILE A 575 5.72 -7.26 -3.03
N VAL A 576 5.02 -6.27 -2.46
CA VAL A 576 4.29 -5.24 -3.21
C VAL A 576 5.30 -4.26 -3.83
N ASP A 577 6.27 -3.78 -3.06
CA ASP A 577 7.28 -2.81 -3.49
C ASP A 577 8.03 -3.28 -4.74
N ARG A 578 8.49 -4.53 -4.73
CA ARG A 578 9.22 -5.14 -5.85
C ARG A 578 8.42 -5.22 -7.15
N SER A 579 7.09 -5.14 -7.07
CA SER A 579 6.21 -5.17 -8.24
C SER A 579 6.26 -3.87 -9.04
N PHE A 580 6.65 -2.76 -8.40
CA PHE A 580 6.73 -1.43 -9.02
C PHE A 580 8.17 -1.00 -9.36
N GLU A 581 9.13 -1.92 -9.25
CA GLU A 581 10.53 -1.73 -9.66
C GLU A 581 10.73 -1.97 -11.16
N GLY A 582 11.83 -1.47 -11.74
CA GLY A 582 12.21 -1.77 -13.12
C GLY A 582 11.39 -1.03 -14.20
N GLU A 583 11.82 -1.17 -15.47
CA GLU A 583 11.14 -0.57 -16.63
C GLU A 583 9.97 -1.42 -17.15
N ASP A 584 10.02 -2.73 -16.91
CA ASP A 584 9.03 -3.72 -17.35
C ASP A 584 7.95 -3.99 -16.30
N TRP A 585 7.84 -3.14 -15.27
CA TRP A 585 6.90 -3.30 -14.16
C TRP A 585 5.45 -3.52 -14.60
N GLU A 586 5.00 -2.89 -15.70
CA GLU A 586 3.64 -3.05 -16.24
C GLU A 586 3.39 -4.45 -16.83
N VAL A 587 4.45 -5.11 -17.31
CA VAL A 587 4.36 -6.39 -18.03
C VAL A 587 4.67 -7.58 -17.12
N ARG A 588 5.39 -7.33 -16.02
CA ARG A 588 5.68 -8.36 -15.01
C ARG A 588 4.39 -8.76 -14.30
N PRO A 589 4.20 -10.05 -14.01
CA PRO A 589 3.04 -10.50 -13.26
C PRO A 589 3.11 -9.96 -11.83
N PHE A 590 2.00 -9.39 -11.37
CA PHE A 590 1.85 -9.00 -9.97
C PHE A 590 1.83 -10.23 -9.06
N PRO A 591 2.37 -10.14 -7.84
CA PRO A 591 2.34 -11.22 -6.87
C PRO A 591 0.90 -11.51 -6.48
N ALA A 592 0.55 -12.78 -6.52
CA ALA A 592 -0.73 -13.29 -6.08
C ALA A 592 -0.50 -14.46 -5.12
N GLN A 593 -1.51 -14.75 -4.30
CA GLN A 593 -1.45 -15.96 -3.49
C GLN A 593 -1.45 -17.20 -4.38
N SER A 594 -0.73 -18.25 -3.95
CA SER A 594 -0.71 -19.50 -4.70
C SER A 594 -2.05 -20.25 -4.58
N PHE A 595 -2.65 -20.57 -5.72
CA PHE A 595 -3.83 -21.41 -5.86
C PHE A 595 -3.57 -22.49 -6.91
N PRO A 596 -3.96 -23.76 -6.68
CA PRO A 596 -3.96 -24.77 -7.73
C PRO A 596 -4.93 -24.40 -8.85
N ASP A 597 -4.55 -24.63 -10.12
CA ASP A 597 -5.35 -24.31 -11.32
C ASP A 597 -6.81 -24.82 -11.24
N GLU A 598 -7.03 -26.00 -10.67
CA GLU A 598 -8.38 -26.56 -10.56
C GLU A 598 -9.27 -25.77 -9.60
N VAL A 599 -8.68 -25.17 -8.56
CA VAL A 599 -9.41 -24.29 -7.64
C VAL A 599 -9.70 -22.95 -8.31
N LEU A 600 -8.74 -22.40 -9.07
CA LEU A 600 -8.95 -21.18 -9.86
C LEU A 600 -10.11 -21.35 -10.84
N ARG A 601 -10.19 -22.48 -11.58
CA ARG A 601 -11.33 -22.76 -12.47
C ARG A 601 -12.69 -22.77 -11.77
N LEU A 602 -12.74 -23.25 -10.52
CA LEU A 602 -13.96 -23.23 -9.73
C LEU A 602 -14.33 -21.81 -9.31
N LEU A 603 -13.34 -21.01 -8.87
CA LEU A 603 -13.53 -19.60 -8.52
C LEU A 603 -13.96 -18.78 -9.75
N ASP A 604 -13.31 -18.97 -10.90
CA ASP A 604 -13.70 -18.35 -12.18
C ASP A 604 -15.15 -18.70 -12.55
N ALA A 605 -15.57 -19.95 -12.34
CA ALA A 605 -16.95 -20.35 -12.60
C ALA A 605 -17.97 -19.72 -11.63
N LEU A 606 -17.57 -19.44 -10.37
CA LEU A 606 -18.38 -18.69 -9.41
C LEU A 606 -18.50 -17.22 -9.85
N ASP A 607 -17.39 -16.56 -10.20
CA ASP A 607 -17.38 -15.17 -10.68
C ASP A 607 -18.07 -15.00 -12.04
N VAL A 608 -18.05 -15.99 -12.93
CA VAL A 608 -18.82 -15.94 -14.18
C VAL A 608 -20.32 -16.08 -13.90
N THR A 609 -20.71 -16.90 -12.93
CA THR A 609 -22.13 -17.20 -12.67
C THR A 609 -22.80 -16.15 -11.79
N ARG A 610 -22.09 -15.62 -10.78
CA ARG A 610 -22.56 -14.64 -9.78
C ARG A 610 -23.95 -14.92 -9.20
N ALA A 611 -24.24 -16.19 -8.92
CA ALA A 611 -25.45 -16.56 -8.20
C ALA A 611 -25.38 -16.05 -6.76
N GLN A 612 -26.54 -15.79 -6.14
CA GLN A 612 -26.60 -15.24 -4.78
C GLN A 612 -25.73 -16.03 -3.78
N GLY A 613 -24.89 -15.33 -3.03
CA GLY A 613 -23.95 -15.87 -2.05
C GLY A 613 -22.63 -16.35 -2.64
N TRP A 614 -22.29 -15.98 -3.87
CA TRP A 614 -21.05 -16.40 -4.52
C TRP A 614 -19.81 -15.79 -3.84
N LEU A 615 -19.88 -14.55 -3.34
CA LEU A 615 -18.77 -13.94 -2.61
C LEU A 615 -18.54 -14.63 -1.26
N SER A 616 -19.61 -15.05 -0.58
CA SER A 616 -19.48 -15.90 0.61
C SER A 616 -18.77 -17.23 0.31
N ALA A 617 -19.07 -17.85 -0.84
CA ALA A 617 -18.45 -19.12 -1.21
C ALA A 617 -16.98 -18.94 -1.61
N GLU A 618 -16.69 -17.90 -2.39
CA GLU A 618 -15.31 -17.53 -2.73
C GLU A 618 -14.48 -17.22 -1.50
N SER A 619 -14.97 -16.34 -0.61
CA SER A 619 -14.28 -16.01 0.63
C SER A 619 -13.96 -17.27 1.43
N HIS A 620 -14.90 -18.21 1.54
CA HIS A 620 -14.67 -19.46 2.25
C HIS A 620 -13.66 -20.41 1.58
N ILE A 621 -13.58 -20.43 0.25
CA ILE A 621 -12.54 -21.18 -0.47
C ILE A 621 -11.18 -20.50 -0.28
N ARG A 622 -11.15 -19.17 -0.31
CA ARG A 622 -9.93 -18.35 -0.16
C ARG A 622 -9.39 -18.40 1.27
N ASP A 623 -10.24 -18.59 2.27
CA ASP A 623 -9.85 -18.84 3.67
C ASP A 623 -8.93 -20.05 3.84
N LEU A 624 -9.03 -21.05 2.95
CA LEU A 624 -8.20 -22.24 3.02
C LEU A 624 -6.72 -21.84 2.90
N GLY A 625 -5.89 -22.30 3.84
CA GLY A 625 -4.44 -22.24 3.70
C GLY A 625 -3.94 -23.10 2.54
N GLU A 626 -2.65 -23.03 2.24
CA GLU A 626 -2.03 -23.70 1.09
C GLU A 626 -2.39 -25.20 1.01
N GLU A 627 -2.28 -25.92 2.13
CA GLU A 627 -2.60 -27.35 2.19
C GLU A 627 -4.10 -27.62 2.02
N GLY A 628 -4.96 -26.74 2.53
CA GLY A 628 -6.41 -26.82 2.32
C GLY A 628 -6.79 -26.67 0.85
N ARG A 629 -6.15 -25.72 0.13
CA ARG A 629 -6.34 -25.52 -1.30
C ARG A 629 -5.86 -26.71 -2.13
N LYS A 630 -4.70 -27.30 -1.79
CA LYS A 630 -4.18 -28.53 -2.43
C LYS A 630 -5.14 -29.71 -2.25
N ASN A 631 -5.67 -29.87 -1.03
CA ASN A 631 -6.65 -30.91 -0.74
C ASN A 631 -7.95 -30.71 -1.53
N LEU A 632 -8.47 -29.48 -1.59
CA LEU A 632 -9.64 -29.14 -2.40
C LEU A 632 -9.39 -29.48 -3.88
N ALA A 633 -8.26 -29.05 -4.44
CA ALA A 633 -7.88 -29.32 -5.83
C ALA A 633 -7.85 -30.83 -6.14
N LYS A 634 -7.23 -31.62 -5.26
CA LYS A 634 -7.15 -33.08 -5.40
C LYS A 634 -8.55 -33.72 -5.45
N MET A 635 -9.43 -33.32 -4.53
CA MET A 635 -10.81 -33.85 -4.49
C MET A 635 -11.62 -33.46 -5.73
N LEU A 636 -11.46 -32.23 -6.23
CA LEU A 636 -12.08 -31.78 -7.47
C LEU A 636 -11.61 -32.64 -8.67
N ILE A 637 -10.29 -32.81 -8.83
CA ILE A 637 -9.70 -33.59 -9.92
C ILE A 637 -10.18 -35.05 -9.90
N ASP A 638 -10.05 -35.71 -8.75
CA ASP A 638 -10.38 -37.13 -8.61
C ASP A 638 -11.85 -37.41 -8.94
N LEU A 639 -12.75 -36.54 -8.48
CA LEU A 639 -14.18 -36.72 -8.71
C LEU A 639 -14.59 -36.34 -10.13
N ARG A 640 -14.03 -35.25 -10.68
CA ARG A 640 -14.30 -34.78 -12.05
C ARG A 640 -13.99 -35.85 -13.09
N GLN A 641 -12.86 -36.56 -12.96
CA GLN A 641 -12.45 -37.64 -13.88
C GLN A 641 -13.48 -38.77 -13.97
N THR A 642 -14.31 -38.93 -12.93
CA THR A 642 -15.31 -39.99 -12.86
C THR A 642 -16.73 -39.54 -13.18
N LEU A 643 -16.94 -38.26 -13.53
CA LEU A 643 -18.26 -37.72 -13.89
C LEU A 643 -18.85 -38.37 -15.14
N ASN A 644 -18.01 -38.81 -16.08
CA ASN A 644 -18.46 -39.54 -17.29
C ASN A 644 -19.11 -40.89 -16.96
N GLN A 645 -18.73 -41.51 -15.84
CA GLN A 645 -19.31 -42.78 -15.37
C GLN A 645 -20.46 -42.54 -14.39
N HIS A 646 -20.46 -41.39 -13.72
CA HIS A 646 -21.40 -41.04 -12.68
C HIS A 646 -21.83 -39.58 -12.83
N PRO A 647 -23.05 -39.32 -13.34
CA PRO A 647 -23.49 -37.98 -13.72
C PRO A 647 -23.42 -36.90 -12.64
N ALA A 648 -23.33 -37.30 -11.36
CA ALA A 648 -23.07 -36.41 -10.24
C ALA A 648 -22.15 -37.06 -9.21
N ARG A 649 -21.27 -36.23 -8.64
CA ARG A 649 -20.32 -36.54 -7.57
C ARG A 649 -20.41 -35.48 -6.49
N TYR A 650 -20.05 -35.82 -5.26
CA TYR A 650 -19.99 -34.82 -4.19
C TYR A 650 -18.97 -35.22 -3.14
N PHE A 651 -18.54 -34.23 -2.36
CA PHE A 651 -17.72 -34.40 -1.19
C PHE A 651 -17.96 -33.30 -0.17
N VAL A 652 -17.47 -33.53 1.05
CA VAL A 652 -17.37 -32.52 2.08
C VAL A 652 -15.90 -32.38 2.49
N LEU A 653 -15.41 -31.15 2.51
CA LEU A 653 -14.11 -30.80 3.05
C LEU A 653 -14.33 -30.21 4.45
N ALA A 654 -13.78 -30.83 5.48
CA ALA A 654 -13.93 -30.42 6.88
C ALA A 654 -12.56 -30.21 7.54
N GLY A 655 -12.42 -29.11 8.28
CA GLY A 655 -11.20 -28.71 9.00
C GLY A 655 -11.53 -27.85 10.23
N ASP A 656 -10.61 -26.97 10.63
CA ASP A 656 -10.81 -26.05 11.78
C ASP A 656 -11.79 -24.89 11.47
N GLY A 657 -12.22 -24.73 10.21
CA GLY A 657 -13.23 -23.78 9.75
C GLY A 657 -14.62 -24.39 9.49
N LYS A 658 -15.53 -23.59 8.92
CA LYS A 658 -16.82 -24.11 8.42
C LYS A 658 -16.56 -25.19 7.36
N PRO A 659 -17.34 -26.28 7.28
CA PRO A 659 -17.16 -27.24 6.21
C PRO A 659 -17.65 -26.68 4.86
N LEU A 660 -16.97 -27.09 3.79
CA LEU A 660 -17.35 -26.83 2.41
C LEU A 660 -17.93 -28.12 1.81
N PHE A 661 -19.18 -28.08 1.40
CA PHE A 661 -19.79 -29.16 0.61
C PHE A 661 -19.73 -28.80 -0.87
N VAL A 662 -19.19 -29.69 -1.70
CA VAL A 662 -19.10 -29.48 -3.14
C VAL A 662 -19.83 -30.59 -3.87
N TRP A 663 -20.73 -30.20 -4.77
CA TRP A 663 -21.42 -31.07 -5.71
C TRP A 663 -20.94 -30.79 -7.13
N LEU A 664 -20.46 -31.82 -7.81
CA LEU A 664 -20.04 -31.75 -9.20
C LEU A 664 -21.07 -32.48 -10.06
N GLN A 665 -21.50 -31.85 -11.13
CA GLN A 665 -22.47 -32.41 -12.06
C GLN A 665 -21.98 -32.32 -13.50
N GLN A 666 -22.26 -33.35 -14.30
CA GLN A 666 -21.97 -33.33 -15.73
C GLN A 666 -22.79 -32.24 -16.43
N HIS A 667 -22.13 -31.43 -17.26
CA HIS A 667 -22.77 -30.35 -18.01
C HIS A 667 -23.91 -30.87 -18.91
N GLY A 668 -24.99 -30.10 -19.00
CA GLY A 668 -26.21 -30.43 -19.77
C GLY A 668 -27.21 -31.33 -19.04
N GLN A 669 -26.92 -31.76 -17.80
CA GLN A 669 -27.85 -32.51 -16.95
C GLN A 669 -28.61 -31.58 -16.00
N GLN A 670 -29.89 -31.87 -15.74
CA GLN A 670 -30.69 -31.09 -14.79
C GLN A 670 -30.25 -31.37 -13.34
N ILE A 671 -30.09 -30.31 -12.55
CA ILE A 671 -29.72 -30.40 -11.13
C ILE A 671 -30.95 -30.81 -10.29
N ASP A 672 -30.85 -31.93 -9.59
CA ASP A 672 -31.84 -32.35 -8.59
C ASP A 672 -31.53 -31.69 -7.24
N TRP A 673 -32.06 -30.48 -7.05
CA TRP A 673 -31.83 -29.69 -5.83
C TRP A 673 -32.32 -30.36 -4.55
N LYS A 674 -33.34 -31.23 -4.62
CA LYS A 674 -33.80 -31.97 -3.45
C LYS A 674 -32.71 -32.93 -2.99
N LYS A 675 -32.15 -33.71 -3.93
CA LYS A 675 -31.06 -34.64 -3.66
C LYS A 675 -29.78 -33.93 -3.22
N VAL A 676 -29.43 -32.80 -3.84
CA VAL A 676 -28.27 -31.98 -3.44
C VAL A 676 -28.40 -31.55 -1.98
N ASN A 677 -29.56 -30.99 -1.60
CA ASN A 677 -29.82 -30.55 -0.23
C ASN A 677 -29.80 -31.70 0.77
N GLU A 678 -30.49 -32.82 0.49
CA GLU A 678 -30.49 -33.99 1.37
C GLU A 678 -29.06 -34.53 1.61
N LYS A 679 -28.22 -34.57 0.57
CA LYS A 679 -26.82 -35.01 0.67
C LYS A 679 -25.94 -34.02 1.41
N ALA A 680 -26.12 -32.72 1.17
CA ALA A 680 -25.41 -31.68 1.91
C ALA A 680 -25.76 -31.73 3.39
N SER A 681 -27.04 -31.82 3.75
CA SER A 681 -27.51 -31.94 5.13
C SER A 681 -26.96 -33.21 5.82
N ALA A 682 -26.96 -34.35 5.12
CA ALA A 682 -26.40 -35.59 5.64
C ALA A 682 -24.87 -35.48 5.87
N ALA A 683 -24.14 -34.86 4.94
CA ALA A 683 -22.71 -34.63 5.08
C ALA A 683 -22.40 -33.71 6.27
N SER A 684 -23.18 -32.63 6.46
CA SER A 684 -23.06 -31.72 7.60
C SER A 684 -23.30 -32.40 8.94
N LEU A 685 -24.33 -33.25 9.03
CA LEU A 685 -24.59 -34.04 10.23
C LEU A 685 -23.45 -35.03 10.52
N ALA A 686 -22.85 -35.63 9.49
CA ALA A 686 -21.74 -36.56 9.64
C ALA A 686 -20.48 -35.88 10.21
N VAL A 687 -20.22 -34.63 9.83
CA VAL A 687 -19.09 -33.83 10.36
C VAL A 687 -19.46 -33.01 11.60
N LYS A 688 -20.68 -33.17 12.13
CA LYS A 688 -21.21 -32.46 13.31
C LYS A 688 -21.14 -30.94 13.18
N ALA A 689 -21.32 -30.41 11.98
CA ALA A 689 -21.34 -28.97 11.75
C ALA A 689 -22.73 -28.38 11.94
N SER A 690 -22.79 -27.16 12.47
CA SER A 690 -24.02 -26.38 12.62
C SER A 690 -24.36 -25.56 11.38
N ASN A 691 -23.41 -25.39 10.46
CA ASN A 691 -23.56 -24.69 9.20
C ASN A 691 -22.57 -25.26 8.16
N VAL A 692 -22.91 -25.21 6.88
CA VAL A 692 -22.07 -25.65 5.75
C VAL A 692 -22.26 -24.69 4.59
N ILE A 693 -21.17 -24.40 3.87
CA ILE A 693 -21.26 -23.67 2.61
C ILE A 693 -21.33 -24.70 1.50
N GLY A 694 -22.42 -24.69 0.73
CA GLY A 694 -22.61 -25.57 -0.40
C GLY A 694 -22.19 -24.89 -1.70
N VAL A 695 -21.49 -25.62 -2.57
CA VAL A 695 -21.17 -25.20 -3.94
C VAL A 695 -21.58 -26.30 -4.91
N VAL A 696 -22.37 -25.94 -5.93
CA VAL A 696 -22.71 -26.80 -7.06
C VAL A 696 -21.95 -26.32 -8.28
N ALA A 697 -21.20 -27.19 -8.95
CA ALA A 697 -20.47 -26.87 -10.17
C ALA A 697 -20.85 -27.81 -11.33
N GLU A 698 -21.12 -27.22 -12.49
CA GLU A 698 -21.36 -27.93 -13.75
C GLU A 698 -20.07 -28.05 -14.55
N ILE A 699 -19.68 -29.28 -14.88
CA ILE A 699 -18.40 -29.59 -15.52
C ILE A 699 -18.61 -30.47 -16.75
N SER A 700 -17.94 -30.13 -17.85
CA SER A 700 -17.89 -30.93 -19.07
C SER A 700 -16.86 -32.07 -18.99
N SER A 701 -16.94 -33.00 -19.93
CA SER A 701 -16.03 -34.16 -19.99
C SER A 701 -14.56 -33.81 -20.25
N ASP A 702 -14.29 -32.64 -20.85
CA ASP A 702 -12.93 -32.10 -21.04
C ASP A 702 -12.40 -31.38 -19.79
N GLY A 703 -13.23 -31.25 -18.76
CA GLY A 703 -12.88 -30.67 -17.48
C GLY A 703 -13.11 -29.16 -17.35
N THR A 704 -13.79 -28.56 -18.32
CA THR A 704 -14.20 -27.14 -18.28
C THR A 704 -15.34 -26.93 -17.29
N TYR A 705 -15.17 -25.97 -16.37
CA TYR A 705 -16.22 -25.54 -15.46
C TYR A 705 -17.08 -24.49 -16.18
N HIS A 706 -18.37 -24.79 -16.37
CA HIS A 706 -19.28 -23.88 -17.09
C HIS A 706 -19.99 -22.93 -16.15
N ARG A 707 -20.41 -23.42 -14.98
CA ARG A 707 -21.18 -22.68 -13.99
C ARG A 707 -20.86 -23.19 -12.60
N ALA A 708 -20.85 -22.31 -11.62
CA ALA A 708 -20.83 -22.68 -10.22
C ALA A 708 -21.78 -21.78 -9.42
N GLN A 709 -22.49 -22.35 -8.46
CA GLN A 709 -23.48 -21.63 -7.65
C GLN A 709 -23.33 -22.07 -6.20
N SER A 710 -23.36 -21.10 -5.30
CA SER A 710 -23.43 -21.41 -3.88
C SER A 710 -24.88 -21.69 -3.47
N PHE A 711 -25.03 -22.39 -2.35
CA PHE A 711 -26.32 -22.61 -1.70
C PHE A 711 -26.14 -22.85 -0.21
N ALA A 712 -27.15 -22.50 0.57
CA ALA A 712 -27.22 -22.81 1.99
C ALA A 712 -27.92 -24.17 2.18
N ALA A 713 -27.26 -25.12 2.83
CA ALA A 713 -27.90 -26.40 3.15
C ALA A 713 -28.69 -26.29 4.45
N HIS A 714 -29.92 -26.82 4.45
CA HIS A 714 -30.75 -26.87 5.66
C HIS A 714 -30.39 -28.09 6.52
N ILE A 715 -29.74 -27.87 7.66
CA ILE A 715 -29.37 -28.95 8.58
C ILE A 715 -30.53 -29.18 9.56
N PRO A 716 -31.18 -30.36 9.56
CA PRO A 716 -32.27 -30.62 10.49
C PRO A 716 -31.77 -30.64 11.94
N THR A 717 -32.51 -29.97 12.82
CA THR A 717 -32.22 -29.93 14.27
C THR A 717 -32.72 -31.18 15.00
N GLU A 718 -33.82 -31.77 14.53
CA GLU A 718 -34.44 -32.96 15.11
C GLU A 718 -34.76 -34.01 14.05
N ARG A 719 -34.71 -35.28 14.45
CA ARG A 719 -35.08 -36.40 13.58
C ARG A 719 -36.60 -36.55 13.53
N THR A 720 -37.17 -36.41 12.35
CA THR A 720 -38.57 -36.66 12.01
C THR A 720 -38.67 -37.84 11.05
N GLU A 721 -39.88 -38.35 10.79
CA GLU A 721 -40.09 -39.38 9.77
C GLU A 721 -39.70 -38.89 8.37
N GLU A 722 -39.96 -37.61 8.07
CA GLU A 722 -39.70 -36.99 6.76
C GLU A 722 -38.21 -36.82 6.46
N ASN A 723 -37.36 -36.64 7.48
CA ASN A 723 -35.92 -36.46 7.33
C ASN A 723 -35.08 -37.68 7.78
N ALA A 724 -35.73 -38.79 8.12
CA ALA A 724 -35.07 -39.99 8.62
C ALA A 724 -33.97 -40.51 7.68
N SER A 725 -34.18 -40.39 6.37
CA SER A 725 -33.21 -40.77 5.32
C SER A 725 -31.92 -39.96 5.40
N ILE A 726 -31.98 -38.68 5.80
CA ILE A 726 -30.81 -37.81 5.97
C ILE A 726 -29.95 -38.30 7.14
N TYR A 727 -30.56 -38.66 8.27
CA TYR A 727 -29.85 -39.20 9.44
C TYR A 727 -29.23 -40.56 9.16
N GLU A 728 -29.92 -41.43 8.43
CA GLU A 728 -29.37 -42.72 8.00
C GLU A 728 -28.18 -42.55 7.06
N ASP A 729 -28.27 -41.60 6.13
CA ASP A 729 -27.17 -41.32 5.21
C ASP A 729 -25.99 -40.66 5.91
N ALA A 730 -26.23 -39.77 6.87
CA ALA A 730 -25.20 -39.20 7.74
C ALA A 730 -24.46 -40.28 8.52
N ALA A 731 -25.18 -41.26 9.09
CA ALA A 731 -24.58 -42.40 9.78
C ALA A 731 -23.71 -43.24 8.83
N ARG A 732 -24.13 -43.44 7.57
CA ARG A 732 -23.31 -44.10 6.55
C ARG A 732 -22.05 -43.30 6.21
N MET A 733 -22.15 -41.98 6.12
CA MET A 733 -21.03 -41.09 5.80
C MET A 733 -20.02 -40.93 6.95
N ALA A 734 -20.46 -41.11 8.20
CA ALA A 734 -19.59 -41.13 9.37
C ALA A 734 -18.63 -42.35 9.41
N HIS A 735 -18.85 -43.36 8.55
CA HIS A 735 -17.90 -44.45 8.35
C HIS A 735 -16.80 -44.06 7.33
N PRO A 736 -15.54 -44.49 7.52
CA PRO A 736 -14.35 -43.68 7.19
C PRO A 736 -13.99 -43.55 5.70
N THR A 737 -14.82 -44.01 4.77
CA THR A 737 -14.43 -44.12 3.35
C THR A 737 -14.74 -42.87 2.52
N ARG A 738 -15.43 -41.85 3.06
CA ARG A 738 -15.88 -40.66 2.29
C ARG A 738 -15.73 -39.29 2.96
N ALA A 739 -15.33 -39.23 4.23
CA ALA A 739 -15.05 -37.97 4.93
C ALA A 739 -13.53 -37.83 5.10
N VAL A 740 -12.90 -36.90 4.38
CA VAL A 740 -11.49 -36.56 4.59
C VAL A 740 -11.44 -35.50 5.68
N ASN A 741 -10.95 -35.90 6.85
CA ASN A 741 -10.73 -35.01 7.98
C ASN A 741 -9.31 -34.46 7.87
N LEU A 742 -9.16 -33.13 7.77
CA LEU A 742 -7.86 -32.44 7.62
C LEU A 742 -6.88 -32.63 8.79
N LYS A 743 -7.26 -33.39 9.84
CA LYS A 743 -6.42 -33.74 11.00
C LYS A 743 -5.72 -35.10 10.95
N GLN A 744 -5.58 -35.74 9.79
CA GLN A 744 -4.59 -36.81 9.68
C GLN A 744 -3.28 -36.23 9.16
N PRO A 745 -2.23 -36.09 10.01
CA PRO A 745 -0.88 -36.05 9.45
C PRO A 745 -0.72 -37.33 8.63
N GLU A 746 -0.44 -37.20 7.33
CA GLU A 746 0.13 -38.29 6.57
C GLU A 746 1.25 -38.88 7.42
N ASN A 747 1.19 -40.19 7.68
CA ASN A 747 2.14 -40.97 8.44
C ASN A 747 3.48 -40.23 8.63
N ALA A 748 3.62 -39.54 9.77
CA ALA A 748 4.94 -39.36 10.32
C ALA A 748 5.52 -40.77 10.33
N PRO A 749 6.66 -41.04 9.66
CA PRO A 749 7.29 -42.34 9.79
C PRO A 749 7.40 -42.54 11.29
N SER A 750 6.74 -43.59 11.80
CA SER A 750 6.79 -43.95 13.21
C SER A 750 8.23 -43.70 13.63
N LEU A 751 8.45 -42.87 14.64
CA LEU A 751 9.77 -42.70 15.23
C LEU A 751 10.19 -44.11 15.64
N ARG A 752 10.85 -44.83 14.72
CA ARG A 752 11.63 -46.00 15.02
C ARG A 752 12.50 -45.47 16.12
N LYS A 753 12.32 -45.99 17.34
CA LYS A 753 13.28 -45.82 18.42
C LYS A 753 14.64 -46.00 17.78
N ILE A 754 15.34 -44.88 17.51
CA ILE A 754 16.66 -44.93 16.92
C ILE A 754 17.45 -45.68 17.97
N LYS A 755 17.87 -46.91 17.64
CA LYS A 755 18.75 -47.68 18.51
C LYS A 755 19.92 -46.74 18.80
N LYS A 756 20.08 -46.36 20.08
CA LYS A 756 21.25 -45.59 20.50
C LYS A 756 22.48 -46.31 19.95
N PRO A 757 23.39 -45.62 19.24
CA PRO A 757 24.59 -46.24 18.71
C PRO A 757 25.33 -46.93 19.85
N GLY A 758 25.65 -48.22 19.68
CA GLY A 758 26.47 -48.95 20.63
C GLY A 758 27.82 -48.26 20.79
N ARG A 759 28.45 -48.38 21.96
CA ARG A 759 29.74 -47.73 22.29
C ARG A 759 30.83 -47.93 21.22
N ASN A 760 30.78 -49.04 20.47
CA ASN A 760 31.73 -49.38 19.43
C ASN A 760 31.22 -49.18 17.99
N ASP A 761 29.98 -48.72 17.80
CA ASP A 761 29.39 -48.45 16.48
C ASP A 761 29.98 -47.17 15.87
N PRO A 762 29.93 -46.99 14.54
CA PRO A 762 30.34 -45.75 13.88
C PRO A 762 29.54 -44.55 14.41
N CYS A 763 30.21 -43.42 14.61
CA CYS A 763 29.58 -42.22 15.14
C CYS A 763 28.60 -41.61 14.12
N PRO A 764 27.35 -41.28 14.49
CA PRO A 764 26.34 -40.74 13.57
C PRO A 764 26.70 -39.39 12.93
N CYS A 765 27.70 -38.68 13.47
CA CYS A 765 28.19 -37.41 12.92
C CYS A 765 29.02 -37.56 11.62
N GLY A 766 29.18 -38.79 11.12
CA GLY A 766 29.90 -39.03 9.86
C GLY A 766 31.44 -39.05 9.97
N SER A 767 32.01 -38.96 11.17
CA SER A 767 33.48 -38.86 11.37
C SER A 767 34.27 -40.15 11.09
N GLY A 768 33.61 -41.25 10.76
CA GLY A 768 34.24 -42.57 10.53
C GLY A 768 34.83 -43.25 11.78
N THR A 769 34.80 -42.60 12.96
CA THR A 769 35.33 -43.15 14.22
C THR A 769 34.25 -43.77 15.09
N LYS A 770 34.63 -44.69 16.00
CA LYS A 770 33.68 -45.35 16.93
C LYS A 770 33.06 -44.33 17.90
N PHE A 771 31.76 -44.44 18.19
CA PHE A 771 30.98 -43.50 18.99
C PHE A 771 31.67 -43.10 20.31
N LYS A 772 32.23 -44.06 21.07
CA LYS A 772 32.97 -43.79 22.33
C LYS A 772 34.19 -42.87 22.22
N ARG A 773 34.77 -42.72 21.02
CA ARG A 773 35.95 -41.89 20.80
C ARG A 773 35.62 -40.50 20.25
N CYS A 774 34.37 -40.29 19.83
CA CYS A 774 33.88 -39.05 19.23
C CYS A 774 32.86 -38.37 20.15
N HIS A 775 31.57 -38.70 20.04
CA HIS A 775 30.50 -38.08 20.82
C HIS A 775 30.11 -38.86 22.10
N GLY A 776 30.72 -40.00 22.36
CA GLY A 776 30.50 -40.83 23.55
C GLY A 776 31.58 -40.68 24.64
N ARG A 777 32.19 -39.50 24.75
CA ARG A 777 33.11 -39.14 25.85
C ARG A 777 32.34 -38.70 27.08
#